data_AF-A0A3B0VTG0-F1
#
_entry.id   AF-A0A3B0VTG0-F1
#
_cell.length_a   1.000
_cell.length_b   1.000
_cell.length_c   1.000
_cell.angle_alpha   90.00
_cell.angle_beta   90.00
_cell.angle_gamma   90.00
#
_symmetry.space_group_name_H-M   'P 1'
#
loop_
_entity.id
_entity.type
_entity.pdbx_description
1 polymer ?
#
loop_
_entity_poly.entity_id
_entity_poly.type
_entity_poly.pdbx_seq_one_letter_code
_entity_poly.pdbx_strand_id
1 'polypeptide(L)'
;MANDIGTTLLNSLTNSTFDSGNMAKVLAEANVAGPRAILDKKEEKTNTELGALTYLETNIQAFNSYLVDLSSPDIFNSRSVTSSDESVVSVQATGQAVSGAYQIESKQLAQANTIVSNKTYTSASDTISTGTLSISVGGQTKDIVIDASNNTLEGLQAIVNNGDYGVNAAIVNNGGQYQIMFTSKNTGAASTISLSGLADFDVDGMTTTSEARDAVMSINGLNVANSTNDFSNVIDGLSIQLNSVSSMVQSVGVTSDSQKIVDTVSNFVDVYNQLDTILADLGSYRSLSAEEQESADFDYFGDLSGSSLLRDLKGQLRDALSGAIPQLTDPNTLASVGISFDRDGKMALDSALLNSVATNNLESLSLIFAKGGSSTDPLINVIGGNEETLAGNYAIDITQVAERATVSGGAVAYAANEFRANGDRVFDPNAALTVDAGAGLQVSINGAANVAVNLTAGTYATKEDVATQMQTDINTALAGSTVSVVYDSSQARYELTTADGTLDLSSLVGMENQGFSNNATYTGNPLIDLATAATLDVSIDGSTAVTATIGAGKYTLDELSNNLQNTINGLTEVASSGAGVSVSTAGGVLAITSDRYGFASDVTLSNFSGFGNAGLTANLTDTGLNVDGTITTASGSLSLGAYADSEDGRKIKISDFAAIGAEPAEVRGLEFEVLGGVTGARGDINFSQGFASRLEETIQRLFEDDNGLVKNRIESLSEKSTDYEEKRDKLDLRYDKLLLKYQLDFGALQTLLSSTQRTSDFLTATFSNNNNNN
;
A
#
# COMPACT_ATOMS: atom_id res chain seq x y z
N MET A 1 -44.54 -30.10 -44.38
CA MET A 1 -44.42 -31.38 -43.63
C MET A 1 -45.54 -32.37 -43.91
N ALA A 2 -46.79 -32.24 -43.43
CA ALA A 2 -47.83 -33.26 -43.68
C ALA A 2 -48.17 -33.44 -45.18
N ASN A 3 -48.15 -32.34 -45.96
CA ASN A 3 -48.41 -32.37 -47.40
C ASN A 3 -47.24 -32.98 -48.19
N ASP A 4 -45.98 -32.76 -47.76
CA ASP A 4 -44.77 -33.31 -48.40
C ASP A 4 -44.55 -34.80 -48.13
N ILE A 5 -44.89 -35.25 -46.91
CA ILE A 5 -44.88 -36.67 -46.52
C ILE A 5 -45.90 -37.44 -47.36
N GLY A 6 -47.10 -36.88 -47.55
CA GLY A 6 -48.17 -37.49 -48.34
C GLY A 6 -47.85 -37.58 -49.83
N THR A 7 -47.29 -36.52 -50.44
CA THR A 7 -46.91 -36.51 -51.86
C THR A 7 -45.72 -37.42 -52.15
N THR A 8 -44.75 -37.53 -51.24
CA THR A 8 -43.59 -38.42 -51.37
C THR A 8 -43.99 -39.89 -51.26
N LEU A 9 -44.91 -40.23 -50.34
CA LEU A 9 -45.47 -41.58 -50.23
C LEU A 9 -46.23 -41.96 -51.51
N LEU A 10 -47.03 -41.04 -52.05
CA LEU A 10 -47.79 -41.25 -53.28
C LEU A 10 -46.87 -41.42 -54.50
N ASN A 11 -45.83 -40.58 -54.63
CA ASN A 11 -44.85 -40.65 -55.70
C ASN A 11 -44.03 -41.96 -55.68
N SER A 12 -43.76 -42.51 -54.49
CA SER A 12 -43.06 -43.79 -54.32
C SER A 12 -43.90 -45.03 -54.69
N LEU A 13 -45.22 -44.86 -54.82
CA LEU A 13 -46.18 -45.90 -55.21
C LEU A 13 -46.52 -45.86 -56.71
N THR A 14 -46.37 -44.71 -57.38
CA THR A 14 -46.87 -44.49 -58.76
C THR A 14 -45.81 -44.60 -59.85
N ASN A 15 -44.52 -44.51 -59.54
CA ASN A 15 -43.45 -44.78 -60.50
C ASN A 15 -43.01 -46.25 -60.38
N SER A 16 -42.80 -46.92 -61.52
CA SER A 16 -42.61 -48.37 -61.70
C SER A 16 -41.41 -49.05 -60.99
N THR A 17 -40.88 -48.46 -59.93
CA THR A 17 -39.87 -48.99 -59.01
C THR A 17 -40.31 -48.71 -57.58
N PHE A 18 -40.70 -49.76 -56.85
CA PHE A 18 -41.05 -49.70 -55.43
C PHE A 18 -39.83 -49.23 -54.60
N ASP A 19 -39.84 -47.98 -54.15
CA ASP A 19 -38.74 -47.40 -53.35
C ASP A 19 -38.98 -47.66 -51.85
N SER A 20 -38.66 -48.89 -51.44
CA SER A 20 -38.77 -49.37 -50.06
C SER A 20 -37.96 -48.54 -49.07
N GLY A 21 -36.84 -47.94 -49.51
CA GLY A 21 -35.97 -47.11 -48.67
C GLY A 21 -36.61 -45.77 -48.31
N ASN A 22 -37.16 -45.06 -49.30
CA ASN A 22 -37.82 -43.78 -49.06
C ASN A 22 -39.12 -43.92 -48.27
N MET A 23 -39.92 -44.98 -48.50
CA MET A 23 -41.13 -45.24 -47.71
C MET A 23 -40.82 -45.52 -46.23
N ALA A 24 -39.78 -46.30 -45.96
CA ALA A 24 -39.33 -46.56 -44.59
C ALA A 24 -38.95 -45.27 -43.86
N LYS A 25 -38.24 -44.37 -44.55
CA LYS A 25 -37.85 -43.04 -44.03
C LYS A 25 -39.05 -42.17 -43.71
N VAL A 26 -39.98 -42.03 -44.66
CA VAL A 26 -41.17 -41.18 -44.52
C VAL A 26 -42.08 -41.65 -43.39
N LEU A 27 -42.27 -42.97 -43.22
CA LEU A 27 -43.07 -43.54 -42.13
C LEU A 27 -42.38 -43.43 -40.77
N ALA A 28 -41.06 -43.63 -40.71
CA ALA A 28 -40.30 -43.39 -39.48
C ALA A 28 -40.39 -41.93 -39.03
N GLU A 29 -40.21 -40.98 -39.97
CA GLU A 29 -40.32 -39.54 -39.74
C GLU A 29 -41.72 -39.14 -39.24
N ALA A 30 -42.77 -39.61 -39.91
CA ALA A 30 -44.15 -39.31 -39.53
C ALA A 30 -44.51 -39.76 -38.10
N ASN A 31 -43.87 -40.82 -37.59
CA ASN A 31 -44.10 -41.31 -36.23
C ASN A 31 -43.43 -40.45 -35.15
N VAL A 32 -42.38 -39.70 -35.49
CA VAL A 32 -41.62 -38.87 -34.53
C VAL A 32 -41.83 -37.38 -34.71
N ALA A 33 -42.36 -36.94 -35.86
CA ALA A 33 -42.51 -35.52 -36.21
C ALA A 33 -43.34 -34.71 -35.20
N GLY A 34 -44.42 -35.27 -34.67
CA GLY A 34 -45.26 -34.59 -33.67
C GLY A 34 -44.53 -34.32 -32.35
N PRO A 35 -44.00 -35.36 -31.67
CA PRO A 35 -43.16 -35.19 -30.48
C PRO A 35 -41.94 -34.31 -30.72
N ARG A 36 -41.28 -34.44 -31.88
CA ARG A 36 -40.11 -33.63 -32.26
C ARG A 36 -40.47 -32.15 -32.32
N ALA A 37 -41.52 -31.78 -33.04
CA ALA A 37 -41.97 -30.38 -33.12
C ALA A 37 -42.39 -29.76 -31.78
N ILE A 38 -42.82 -30.57 -30.79
CA ILE A 38 -43.10 -30.09 -29.43
C ILE A 38 -41.81 -29.89 -28.65
N LEU A 39 -40.84 -30.80 -28.76
CA LEU A 39 -39.53 -30.67 -28.13
C LEU A 39 -38.77 -29.49 -28.73
N ASP A 40 -38.72 -29.36 -30.05
CA ASP A 40 -38.05 -28.27 -30.76
C ASP A 40 -38.55 -26.90 -30.25
N LYS A 41 -39.88 -26.71 -30.14
CA LYS A 41 -40.46 -25.47 -29.60
C LYS A 41 -40.13 -25.21 -28.13
N LYS A 42 -40.01 -26.26 -27.33
CA LYS A 42 -39.66 -26.15 -25.91
C LYS A 42 -38.18 -25.85 -25.73
N GLU A 43 -37.33 -26.50 -26.52
CA GLU A 43 -35.89 -26.29 -26.58
C GLU A 43 -35.60 -24.86 -27.05
N GLU A 44 -36.18 -24.43 -28.17
CA GLU A 44 -36.09 -23.06 -28.69
C GLU A 44 -36.46 -22.04 -27.63
N LYS A 45 -37.67 -22.14 -27.04
CA LYS A 45 -38.11 -21.22 -26.00
C LYS A 45 -37.18 -21.20 -24.78
N THR A 46 -36.73 -22.37 -24.33
CA THR A 46 -35.87 -22.49 -23.13
C THR A 46 -34.50 -21.90 -23.39
N ASN A 47 -33.92 -22.17 -24.56
CA ASN A 47 -32.59 -21.70 -24.94
C ASN A 47 -32.60 -20.19 -25.23
N THR A 48 -33.67 -19.65 -25.82
CA THR A 48 -33.86 -18.19 -25.96
C THR A 48 -33.89 -17.51 -24.59
N GLU A 49 -34.72 -18.00 -23.66
CA GLU A 49 -34.81 -17.41 -22.32
C GLU A 49 -33.49 -17.56 -21.53
N LEU A 50 -32.85 -18.73 -21.62
CA LEU A 50 -31.56 -19.00 -20.98
C LEU A 50 -30.46 -18.09 -21.54
N GLY A 51 -30.33 -18.01 -22.86
CA GLY A 51 -29.33 -17.16 -23.53
C GLY A 51 -29.47 -15.70 -23.14
N ALA A 52 -30.71 -15.18 -23.12
CA ALA A 52 -30.98 -13.81 -22.72
C ALA A 52 -30.68 -13.54 -21.24
N LEU A 53 -30.96 -14.49 -20.33
CA LEU A 53 -30.62 -14.36 -18.91
C LEU A 53 -29.13 -14.48 -18.64
N THR A 54 -28.40 -15.35 -19.35
CA THR A 54 -26.93 -15.45 -19.27
C THR A 54 -26.25 -14.20 -19.85
N TYR A 55 -26.79 -13.64 -20.95
CA TYR A 55 -26.35 -12.36 -21.47
C TYR A 55 -26.56 -11.24 -20.44
N LEU A 56 -27.71 -11.21 -19.79
CA LEU A 56 -28.00 -10.26 -18.72
C LEU A 56 -27.06 -10.44 -17.51
N GLU A 57 -26.83 -11.67 -17.06
CA GLU A 57 -25.89 -12.00 -15.98
C GLU A 57 -24.48 -11.46 -16.29
N THR A 58 -23.99 -11.68 -17.51
CA THR A 58 -22.68 -11.18 -17.94
C THR A 58 -22.59 -9.65 -17.86
N ASN A 59 -23.63 -8.94 -18.32
CA ASN A 59 -23.65 -7.48 -18.28
C ASN A 59 -23.84 -6.92 -16.86
N ILE A 60 -24.61 -7.61 -16.01
CA ILE A 60 -24.76 -7.26 -14.59
C ILE A 60 -23.44 -7.45 -13.84
N GLN A 61 -22.70 -8.54 -14.10
CA GLN A 61 -21.38 -8.76 -13.51
C GLN A 61 -20.38 -7.67 -13.94
N ALA A 62 -20.40 -7.28 -15.22
CA ALA A 62 -19.60 -6.16 -15.72
C ALA A 62 -20.01 -4.82 -15.07
N PHE A 63 -21.29 -4.59 -14.81
CA PHE A 63 -21.75 -3.42 -14.06
C PHE A 63 -21.31 -3.48 -12.58
N ASN A 64 -21.36 -4.66 -11.97
CA ASN A 64 -20.99 -4.87 -10.58
C ASN A 64 -19.51 -4.51 -10.33
N SER A 65 -18.59 -4.77 -11.26
CA SER A 65 -17.20 -4.37 -11.09
C SER A 65 -17.01 -2.84 -10.95
N TYR A 66 -17.83 -2.03 -11.63
CA TYR A 66 -17.80 -0.56 -11.44
C TYR A 66 -18.42 -0.13 -10.11
N LEU A 67 -19.38 -0.91 -9.59
CA LEU A 67 -19.98 -0.65 -8.28
C LEU A 67 -19.01 -0.92 -7.15
N VAL A 68 -18.20 -1.98 -7.23
CA VAL A 68 -17.17 -2.30 -6.22
C VAL A 68 -16.18 -1.14 -6.05
N ASP A 69 -15.74 -0.53 -7.15
CA ASP A 69 -14.83 0.61 -7.09
C ASP A 69 -15.50 1.85 -6.45
N LEU A 70 -16.77 2.10 -6.76
CA LEU A 70 -17.54 3.23 -6.24
C LEU A 70 -18.06 3.00 -4.81
N SER A 71 -18.23 1.75 -4.40
CA SER A 71 -18.65 1.35 -3.05
C SER A 71 -17.49 1.32 -2.06
N SER A 72 -16.25 1.46 -2.54
CA SER A 72 -15.03 1.55 -1.73
C SER A 72 -14.77 2.97 -1.21
N PRO A 73 -14.53 3.17 0.11
CA PRO A 73 -14.13 4.47 0.66
C PRO A 73 -12.80 5.01 0.13
N ASP A 74 -11.88 4.14 -0.31
CA ASP A 74 -10.51 4.53 -0.68
C ASP A 74 -10.45 5.47 -1.88
N ILE A 75 -11.38 5.32 -2.84
CA ILE A 75 -11.44 6.22 -4.00
C ILE A 75 -11.71 7.66 -3.58
N PHE A 76 -12.48 7.85 -2.50
CA PHE A 76 -12.83 9.17 -1.96
C PHE A 76 -11.75 9.77 -1.09
N ASN A 77 -10.84 8.95 -0.56
CA ASN A 77 -9.66 9.42 0.19
C ASN A 77 -8.46 9.71 -0.72
N SER A 78 -8.57 9.50 -2.03
CA SER A 78 -7.47 9.72 -2.97
C SER A 78 -6.95 11.17 -2.96
N ARG A 79 -5.63 11.31 -3.03
CA ARG A 79 -4.92 12.60 -3.02
C ARG A 79 -4.27 12.86 -4.37
N SER A 80 -4.32 14.12 -4.79
CA SER A 80 -3.55 14.65 -5.90
C SER A 80 -2.40 15.48 -5.34
N VAL A 81 -1.23 15.32 -5.93
CA VAL A 81 -0.02 16.04 -5.56
C VAL A 81 0.53 16.77 -6.77
N THR A 82 0.93 18.01 -6.56
CA THR A 82 1.59 18.84 -7.58
C THR A 82 2.86 19.41 -6.99
N SER A 83 3.94 19.42 -7.76
CA SER A 83 5.19 20.12 -7.42
C SER A 83 5.44 21.22 -8.45
N SER A 84 5.97 22.37 -8.02
CA SER A 84 6.38 23.42 -8.96
C SER A 84 7.54 22.99 -9.87
N ASP A 85 8.35 22.00 -9.45
CA ASP A 85 9.41 21.39 -10.25
C ASP A 85 9.73 19.96 -9.76
N GLU A 86 9.19 18.96 -10.46
CA GLU A 86 9.42 17.54 -10.13
C GLU A 86 10.87 17.07 -10.36
N SER A 87 11.65 17.79 -11.17
CA SER A 87 13.08 17.49 -11.37
C SER A 87 13.95 17.85 -10.15
N VAL A 88 13.42 18.66 -9.24
CA VAL A 88 14.04 19.01 -7.96
C VAL A 88 13.42 18.21 -6.83
N VAL A 89 12.09 18.22 -6.72
CA VAL A 89 11.35 17.55 -5.65
C VAL A 89 10.13 16.85 -6.24
N SER A 90 10.11 15.52 -6.13
CA SER A 90 8.92 14.70 -6.42
C SER A 90 8.26 14.29 -5.10
N VAL A 91 6.93 14.27 -5.06
CA VAL A 91 6.17 13.93 -3.85
C VAL A 91 5.04 12.97 -4.21
N GLN A 92 4.88 11.94 -3.39
CA GLN A 92 3.74 11.03 -3.42
C GLN A 92 2.93 11.18 -2.14
N ALA A 93 1.62 11.06 -2.24
CA ALA A 93 0.70 11.12 -1.11
C ALA A 93 -0.17 9.86 -1.05
N THR A 94 -0.35 9.34 0.16
CA THR A 94 -1.38 8.34 0.46
C THR A 94 -2.71 9.04 0.81
N GLY A 95 -3.79 8.28 0.97
CA GLY A 95 -5.09 8.86 1.34
C GLY A 95 -5.11 9.61 2.68
N GLN A 96 -4.16 9.28 3.56
CA GLN A 96 -3.99 9.88 4.88
C GLN A 96 -3.29 11.25 4.85
N ALA A 97 -2.67 11.63 3.73
CA ALA A 97 -1.95 12.88 3.66
C ALA A 97 -2.86 14.09 3.90
N VAL A 98 -2.42 15.00 4.75
CA VAL A 98 -3.13 16.24 5.04
C VAL A 98 -3.04 17.18 3.85
N SER A 99 -4.19 17.66 3.38
CA SER A 99 -4.26 18.65 2.29
C SER A 99 -3.65 19.98 2.73
N GLY A 100 -2.83 20.58 1.86
CA GLY A 100 -2.09 21.80 2.17
C GLY A 100 -1.07 22.15 1.11
N ALA A 101 -0.45 23.32 1.27
CA ALA A 101 0.70 23.74 0.49
C ALA A 101 1.95 23.68 1.36
N TYR A 102 2.97 22.99 0.86
CA TYR A 102 4.25 22.78 1.53
C TYR A 102 5.36 23.45 0.73
N GLN A 103 6.11 24.33 1.40
CA GLN A 103 7.26 25.00 0.81
C GLN A 103 8.51 24.17 1.07
N ILE A 104 9.07 23.54 0.05
CA ILE A 104 10.19 22.62 0.15
C ILE A 104 11.41 23.19 -0.58
N GLU A 105 12.52 23.34 0.12
CA GLU A 105 13.82 23.69 -0.45
C GLU A 105 14.77 22.48 -0.36
N SER A 106 15.28 22.01 -1.49
CA SER A 106 16.29 20.94 -1.53
C SER A 106 17.68 21.55 -1.38
N LYS A 107 18.24 21.49 -0.17
CA LYS A 107 19.52 22.14 0.17
C LYS A 107 20.73 21.24 -0.11
N GLN A 108 20.57 19.94 0.10
CA GLN A 108 21.63 18.96 -0.06
C GLN A 108 21.05 17.58 -0.34
N LEU A 109 21.76 16.77 -1.14
CA LEU A 109 21.46 15.36 -1.33
C LEU A 109 22.32 14.48 -0.44
N ALA A 110 21.77 13.33 -0.05
CA ALA A 110 22.51 12.29 0.62
C ALA A 110 23.58 11.71 -0.31
N GLN A 111 24.80 11.54 0.22
CA GLN A 111 25.95 11.00 -0.50
C GLN A 111 26.59 9.88 0.31
N ALA A 112 27.07 8.85 -0.40
CA ALA A 112 27.83 7.76 0.19
C ALA A 112 29.29 8.17 0.35
N ASN A 113 29.92 7.67 1.41
CA ASN A 113 31.36 7.82 1.59
C ASN A 113 32.12 6.98 0.56
N THR A 114 33.17 7.54 -0.03
CA THR A 114 34.11 6.79 -0.88
C THR A 114 35.53 7.12 -0.49
N ILE A 115 36.30 6.07 -0.21
CA ILE A 115 37.73 6.15 0.10
C ILE A 115 38.53 5.31 -0.88
N VAL A 116 39.70 5.80 -1.26
CA VAL A 116 40.63 5.14 -2.20
C VAL A 116 41.98 4.96 -1.53
N SER A 117 42.61 3.80 -1.69
CA SER A 117 43.93 3.51 -1.12
C SER A 117 44.99 4.46 -1.68
N ASN A 118 45.77 5.10 -0.81
CA ASN A 118 46.88 5.96 -1.28
C ASN A 118 48.00 5.13 -1.92
N LYS A 119 48.19 3.89 -1.43
CA LYS A 119 49.09 2.92 -2.04
C LYS A 119 48.57 2.48 -3.41
N THR A 120 49.49 2.46 -4.37
CA THR A 120 49.25 1.98 -5.74
C THR A 120 49.95 0.64 -5.99
N TYR A 121 49.35 -0.16 -6.85
CA TYR A 121 49.82 -1.50 -7.24
C TYR A 121 50.02 -1.57 -8.76
N THR A 122 50.79 -2.53 -9.24
CA THR A 122 51.08 -2.71 -10.67
C THR A 122 50.12 -3.68 -11.37
N SER A 123 49.43 -4.51 -10.60
CA SER A 123 48.40 -5.46 -11.06
C SER A 123 47.30 -5.63 -10.00
N ALA A 124 46.09 -5.99 -10.43
CA ALA A 124 45.00 -6.38 -9.54
C ALA A 124 45.30 -7.70 -8.77
N SER A 125 46.24 -8.51 -9.28
CA SER A 125 46.73 -9.71 -8.62
C SER A 125 47.87 -9.47 -7.63
N ASP A 126 48.32 -8.23 -7.45
CA ASP A 126 49.41 -7.92 -6.53
C ASP A 126 48.99 -8.19 -5.08
N THR A 127 49.95 -8.65 -4.28
CA THR A 127 49.69 -9.07 -2.90
C THR A 127 49.60 -7.88 -1.93
N ILE A 128 48.68 -7.96 -0.98
CA ILE A 128 48.56 -7.07 0.18
C ILE A 128 49.09 -7.75 1.45
N SER A 129 49.32 -6.97 2.53
CA SER A 129 49.75 -7.53 3.81
C SER A 129 48.69 -8.47 4.40
N THR A 130 49.15 -9.55 5.03
CA THR A 130 48.30 -10.45 5.82
C THR A 130 48.02 -9.89 7.21
N GLY A 131 46.86 -10.19 7.80
CA GLY A 131 46.45 -9.70 9.12
C GLY A 131 44.93 -9.67 9.25
N THR A 132 44.42 -8.89 10.20
CA THR A 132 42.98 -8.65 10.34
C THR A 132 42.69 -7.22 9.92
N LEU A 133 41.91 -7.05 8.85
CA LEU A 133 41.37 -5.76 8.42
C LEU A 133 40.04 -5.53 9.12
N SER A 134 39.98 -4.52 9.99
CA SER A 134 38.74 -4.03 10.56
C SER A 134 38.15 -2.94 9.67
N ILE A 135 36.90 -3.11 9.25
CA ILE A 135 36.12 -2.12 8.51
C ILE A 135 35.03 -1.61 9.45
N SER A 136 35.01 -0.30 9.69
CA SER A 136 33.92 0.35 10.44
C SER A 136 33.10 1.23 9.51
N VAL A 137 31.77 1.08 9.55
CA VAL A 137 30.78 1.93 8.88
C VAL A 137 29.61 2.13 9.83
N GLY A 138 29.18 3.38 10.05
CA GLY A 138 28.02 3.64 10.93
C GLY A 138 28.22 3.23 12.39
N GLY A 139 29.47 3.23 12.88
CA GLY A 139 29.81 2.79 14.24
C GLY A 139 29.87 1.27 14.43
N GLN A 140 29.53 0.49 13.40
CA GLN A 140 29.61 -0.97 13.41
C GLN A 140 30.94 -1.41 12.79
N THR A 141 31.78 -2.08 13.60
CA THR A 141 33.07 -2.63 13.14
C THR A 141 32.95 -4.12 12.83
N LYS A 142 33.40 -4.52 11.65
CA LYS A 142 33.46 -5.90 11.19
C LYS A 142 34.88 -6.24 10.74
N ASP A 143 35.35 -7.42 11.13
CA ASP A 143 36.71 -7.87 10.87
C ASP A 143 36.78 -8.84 9.69
N ILE A 144 37.83 -8.69 8.88
CA ILE A 144 38.20 -9.58 7.76
C ILE A 144 39.59 -10.14 8.01
N VAL A 145 39.73 -11.46 8.00
CA VAL A 145 41.04 -12.11 8.08
C VAL A 145 41.65 -12.24 6.68
N ILE A 146 42.82 -11.64 6.48
CA ILE A 146 43.62 -11.69 5.24
C ILE A 146 44.81 -12.64 5.42
N ASP A 147 44.84 -13.70 4.62
CA ASP A 147 45.87 -14.74 4.64
C ASP A 147 46.33 -15.12 3.21
N ALA A 148 47.20 -16.11 3.09
CA ALA A 148 47.77 -16.52 1.81
C ALA A 148 46.75 -17.02 0.75
N SER A 149 45.49 -17.28 1.13
CA SER A 149 44.43 -17.69 0.21
C SER A 149 43.72 -16.51 -0.46
N ASN A 150 43.82 -15.31 0.12
CA ASN A 150 43.02 -14.15 -0.29
C ASN A 150 43.77 -12.81 -0.29
N ASN A 151 45.08 -12.80 -0.04
CA ASN A 151 45.92 -11.60 0.10
C ASN A 151 46.27 -10.91 -1.23
N THR A 152 45.35 -10.80 -2.18
CA THR A 152 45.50 -9.96 -3.39
C THR A 152 44.43 -8.87 -3.40
N LEU A 153 44.58 -7.82 -4.22
CA LEU A 153 43.51 -6.83 -4.38
C LEU A 153 42.21 -7.47 -4.85
N GLU A 154 42.28 -8.39 -5.82
CA GLU A 154 41.15 -9.19 -6.29
C GLU A 154 40.54 -10.05 -5.18
N GLY A 155 41.37 -10.67 -4.34
CA GLY A 155 40.92 -11.48 -3.21
C GLY A 155 40.18 -10.64 -2.17
N LEU A 156 40.74 -9.50 -1.78
CA LEU A 156 40.10 -8.56 -0.85
C LEU A 156 38.78 -8.01 -1.41
N GLN A 157 38.78 -7.62 -2.69
CA GLN A 157 37.55 -7.18 -3.37
C GLN A 157 36.46 -8.26 -3.32
N ALA A 158 36.81 -9.50 -3.65
CA ALA A 158 35.88 -10.61 -3.67
C ALA A 158 35.32 -10.93 -2.27
N ILE A 159 36.15 -10.89 -1.23
CA ILE A 159 35.69 -11.12 0.15
C ILE A 159 34.71 -10.03 0.58
N VAL A 160 35.06 -8.78 0.32
CA VAL A 160 34.24 -7.64 0.74
C VAL A 160 32.88 -7.66 0.04
N ASN A 161 32.86 -7.92 -1.28
CA ASN A 161 31.63 -7.91 -2.06
C ASN A 161 30.74 -9.16 -1.83
N ASN A 162 31.33 -10.31 -1.48
CA ASN A 162 30.55 -11.52 -1.15
C ASN A 162 30.12 -11.57 0.32
N GLY A 163 30.71 -10.74 1.19
CA GLY A 163 30.32 -10.60 2.58
C GLY A 163 29.41 -9.40 2.83
N ASP A 164 28.92 -9.30 4.07
CA ASP A 164 28.22 -8.12 4.55
C ASP A 164 29.15 -7.30 5.46
N TYR A 165 29.93 -6.41 4.86
CA TYR A 165 30.84 -5.50 5.57
C TYR A 165 30.40 -4.02 5.48
N GLY A 166 29.16 -3.74 5.07
CA GLY A 166 28.65 -2.37 4.92
C GLY A 166 29.22 -1.56 3.75
N VAL A 167 30.17 -2.09 2.99
CA VAL A 167 30.82 -1.43 1.84
C VAL A 167 30.83 -2.32 0.59
N ASN A 168 30.96 -1.70 -0.58
CA ASN A 168 31.34 -2.33 -1.83
C ASN A 168 32.81 -1.99 -2.15
N ALA A 169 33.57 -2.95 -2.65
CA ALA A 169 34.95 -2.78 -3.08
C ALA A 169 35.07 -2.82 -4.60
N ALA A 170 35.90 -1.92 -5.15
CA ALA A 170 36.25 -1.86 -6.56
C ALA A 170 37.75 -1.63 -6.73
N ILE A 171 38.34 -2.24 -7.77
CA ILE A 171 39.72 -1.97 -8.15
C ILE A 171 39.71 -0.94 -9.30
N VAL A 172 40.36 0.20 -9.08
CA VAL A 172 40.45 1.29 -10.05
C VAL A 172 41.80 1.23 -10.75
N ASN A 173 41.80 1.17 -12.08
CA ASN A 173 43.01 1.30 -12.90
C ASN A 173 43.18 2.76 -13.34
N ASN A 174 44.16 3.44 -12.75
CA ASN A 174 44.52 4.82 -13.05
C ASN A 174 45.83 4.85 -13.85
N GLY A 175 45.75 4.65 -15.16
CA GLY A 175 46.90 4.78 -16.07
C GLY A 175 47.96 3.68 -15.89
N GLY A 176 47.56 2.45 -15.53
CA GLY A 176 48.45 1.32 -15.30
C GLY A 176 48.87 1.12 -13.84
N GLN A 177 48.37 1.97 -12.93
CA GLN A 177 48.45 1.78 -11.48
C GLN A 177 47.07 1.38 -10.96
N TYR A 178 47.03 0.38 -10.07
CA TYR A 178 45.80 -0.16 -9.48
C TYR A 178 45.66 0.32 -8.03
N GLN A 179 44.48 0.75 -7.65
CA GLN A 179 44.13 1.14 -6.27
C GLN A 179 42.80 0.48 -5.90
N ILE A 180 42.62 0.16 -4.62
CA ILE A 180 41.32 -0.32 -4.14
C ILE A 180 40.49 0.86 -3.63
N MET A 181 39.24 0.89 -4.05
CA MET A 181 38.23 1.86 -3.67
C MET A 181 37.14 1.15 -2.88
N PHE A 182 36.77 1.73 -1.75
CA PHE A 182 35.63 1.31 -0.95
C PHE A 182 34.57 2.39 -1.00
N THR A 183 33.35 1.99 -1.37
CA THR A 183 32.17 2.86 -1.34
C THR A 183 31.18 2.29 -0.34
N SER A 184 30.64 3.11 0.55
CA SER A 184 29.62 2.65 1.49
C SER A 184 28.39 2.17 0.72
N LYS A 185 27.75 1.10 1.18
CA LYS A 185 26.48 0.63 0.60
C LYS A 185 25.34 1.62 0.86
N ASN A 186 25.48 2.45 1.89
CA ASN A 186 24.49 3.42 2.33
C ASN A 186 25.01 4.86 2.13
N THR A 187 24.09 5.79 1.90
CA THR A 187 24.34 7.23 1.95
C THR A 187 24.22 7.74 3.40
N GLY A 188 24.45 9.03 3.62
CA GLY A 188 24.30 9.66 4.94
C GLY A 188 25.61 9.87 5.68
N ALA A 189 25.67 10.84 6.59
CA ALA A 189 26.86 11.23 7.34
C ALA A 189 27.40 10.09 8.23
N ALA A 190 26.50 9.27 8.79
CA ALA A 190 26.85 8.09 9.58
C ALA A 190 27.59 7.02 8.75
N SER A 191 27.41 7.00 7.43
CA SER A 191 28.00 6.00 6.52
C SER A 191 29.47 6.25 6.19
N THR A 192 30.20 6.97 7.05
CA THR A 192 31.64 7.20 6.91
C THR A 192 32.41 5.90 7.11
N ILE A 193 33.37 5.62 6.22
CA ILE A 193 34.20 4.41 6.27
C ILE A 193 35.49 4.72 7.02
N SER A 194 35.85 3.88 7.98
CA SER A 194 37.21 3.81 8.53
C SER A 194 37.77 2.41 8.42
N LEU A 195 39.03 2.30 8.01
CA LEU A 195 39.77 1.04 7.93
C LEU A 195 40.87 1.04 8.97
N SER A 196 41.12 -0.11 9.60
CA SER A 196 42.28 -0.31 10.45
C SER A 196 42.79 -1.75 10.48
N GLY A 197 44.04 -1.96 10.92
CA GLY A 197 44.59 -3.29 11.21
C GLY A 197 45.51 -3.87 10.12
N LEU A 198 45.68 -3.16 9.00
CA LEU A 198 46.65 -3.49 7.94
C LEU A 198 47.49 -2.27 7.57
N ALA A 199 48.81 -2.47 7.50
CA ALA A 199 49.76 -1.40 7.19
C ALA A 199 49.52 -0.72 5.83
N ASP A 200 49.05 -1.47 4.83
CA ASP A 200 48.68 -0.95 3.50
C ASP A 200 47.61 0.16 3.55
N PHE A 201 46.80 0.22 4.62
CA PHE A 201 45.73 1.20 4.79
C PHE A 201 45.97 2.15 5.97
N ASP A 202 46.62 1.68 7.04
CA ASP A 202 46.92 2.47 8.24
C ASP A 202 48.09 3.44 8.03
N VAL A 203 49.17 2.97 7.40
CA VAL A 203 50.42 3.72 7.26
C VAL A 203 50.42 4.56 5.99
N ASP A 204 50.07 3.92 4.87
CA ASP A 204 49.97 4.61 3.58
C ASP A 204 48.71 5.49 3.51
N GLY A 205 47.67 5.13 4.26
CA GLY A 205 46.44 5.91 4.39
C GLY A 205 45.45 5.71 3.25
N MET A 206 44.29 6.34 3.43
CA MET A 206 43.21 6.41 2.43
C MET A 206 42.91 7.87 2.11
N THR A 207 42.54 8.16 0.86
CA THR A 207 42.00 9.46 0.45
C THR A 207 40.49 9.37 0.31
N THR A 208 39.76 10.28 0.95
CA THR A 208 38.31 10.43 0.74
C THR A 208 38.06 11.18 -0.56
N THR A 209 37.37 10.55 -1.52
CA THR A 209 37.00 11.14 -2.81
C THR A 209 35.54 11.58 -2.87
N SER A 210 34.70 11.06 -1.98
CA SER A 210 33.33 11.49 -1.73
C SER A 210 33.08 11.44 -0.23
N GLU A 211 32.70 12.56 0.38
CA GLU A 211 32.31 12.59 1.80
C GLU A 211 30.92 11.97 1.99
N ALA A 212 30.70 11.36 3.16
CA ALA A 212 29.38 10.89 3.55
C ALA A 212 28.54 12.10 3.97
N ARG A 213 27.36 12.29 3.37
CA ARG A 213 26.48 13.44 3.64
C ARG A 213 25.04 12.99 3.76
N ASP A 214 24.30 13.59 4.67
CA ASP A 214 22.84 13.45 4.74
C ASP A 214 22.18 14.34 3.69
N ALA A 215 21.03 13.92 3.20
CA ALA A 215 20.13 14.81 2.49
C ALA A 215 19.59 15.84 3.47
N VAL A 216 19.40 17.06 3.00
CA VAL A 216 18.84 18.15 3.80
C VAL A 216 17.80 18.88 2.97
N MET A 217 16.58 18.91 3.47
CA MET A 217 15.53 19.78 2.96
C MET A 217 15.13 20.81 4.01
N SER A 218 14.61 21.95 3.57
CA SER A 218 13.81 22.83 4.42
C SER A 218 12.35 22.68 4.05
N ILE A 219 11.49 22.35 5.01
CA ILE A 219 10.04 22.30 4.82
C ILE A 219 9.38 23.38 5.67
N ASN A 220 8.71 24.34 5.03
CA ASN A 220 8.13 25.51 5.69
C ASN A 220 9.12 26.25 6.63
N GLY A 221 10.42 26.24 6.28
CA GLY A 221 11.50 26.86 7.06
C GLY A 221 12.17 25.94 8.09
N LEU A 222 11.61 24.75 8.36
CA LEU A 222 12.22 23.75 9.24
C LEU A 222 13.21 22.89 8.45
N ASN A 223 14.48 22.87 8.85
CA ASN A 223 15.46 21.96 8.25
C ASN A 223 15.24 20.54 8.76
N VAL A 224 15.12 19.58 7.84
CA VAL A 224 15.02 18.15 8.11
C VAL A 224 16.15 17.48 7.36
N ALA A 225 16.89 16.62 8.07
CA ALA A 225 17.95 15.82 7.48
C ALA A 225 17.54 14.34 7.45
N ASN A 226 17.98 13.62 6.43
CA ASN A 226 17.78 12.18 6.34
C ASN A 226 19.01 11.51 5.71
N SER A 227 19.25 10.25 6.06
CA SER A 227 20.40 9.48 5.55
C SER A 227 20.24 9.14 4.06
N THR A 228 19.02 9.15 3.52
CA THR A 228 18.70 8.94 2.10
C THR A 228 18.05 10.19 1.49
N ASN A 229 17.89 10.22 0.17
CA ASN A 229 17.16 11.27 -0.54
C ASN A 229 15.64 11.12 -0.45
N ASP A 230 15.15 10.07 0.20
CA ASP A 230 13.74 9.73 0.34
C ASP A 230 13.28 10.02 1.77
N PHE A 231 12.55 11.12 1.93
CA PHE A 231 11.99 11.55 3.20
C PHE A 231 10.58 10.97 3.32
N SER A 232 10.47 9.84 4.01
CA SER A 232 9.19 9.21 4.35
C SER A 232 8.80 9.55 5.79
N ASN A 233 7.50 9.72 6.04
CA ASN A 233 6.94 9.96 7.38
C ASN A 233 7.46 11.22 8.10
N VAL A 234 8.05 12.18 7.36
CA VAL A 234 8.33 13.52 7.89
C VAL A 234 7.02 14.27 8.11
N ILE A 235 6.08 14.07 7.19
CA ILE A 235 4.68 14.42 7.33
C ILE A 235 3.91 13.14 7.04
N ASP A 236 2.94 12.82 7.90
CA ASP A 236 2.16 11.60 7.75
C ASP A 236 1.45 11.54 6.39
N GLY A 237 1.49 10.37 5.77
CA GLY A 237 0.97 10.13 4.42
C GLY A 237 1.77 10.75 3.26
N LEU A 238 2.88 11.46 3.50
CA LEU A 238 3.74 12.00 2.44
C LEU A 238 5.08 11.25 2.33
N SER A 239 5.48 10.99 1.09
CA SER A 239 6.83 10.57 0.73
C SER A 239 7.43 11.61 -0.22
N ILE A 240 8.49 12.28 0.24
CA ILE A 240 9.15 13.38 -0.47
C ILE A 240 10.53 12.89 -0.93
N GLN A 241 10.79 12.94 -2.23
CA GLN A 241 12.07 12.56 -2.81
C GLN A 241 12.81 13.79 -3.34
N LEU A 242 14.07 13.96 -2.92
CA LEU A 242 14.95 15.01 -3.43
C LEU A 242 15.75 14.48 -4.61
N ASN A 243 15.55 15.08 -5.78
CA ASN A 243 16.19 14.67 -7.03
C ASN A 243 17.43 15.50 -7.36
N SER A 244 17.42 16.78 -7.00
CA SER A 244 18.55 17.70 -7.21
C SER A 244 18.56 18.81 -6.15
N VAL A 245 19.71 19.47 -5.98
CA VAL A 245 19.86 20.65 -5.09
C VAL A 245 19.38 21.90 -5.82
N SER A 246 18.60 22.75 -5.14
CA SER A 246 18.12 24.02 -5.68
C SER A 246 17.96 25.05 -4.58
N SER A 247 18.41 26.29 -4.82
CA SER A 247 18.17 27.44 -3.94
C SER A 247 16.78 28.05 -4.10
N MET A 248 15.99 27.58 -5.08
CA MET A 248 14.60 27.99 -5.24
C MET A 248 13.70 27.08 -4.41
N VAL A 249 12.87 27.68 -3.57
CA VAL A 249 11.83 26.99 -2.81
C VAL A 249 10.76 26.48 -3.77
N GLN A 250 10.51 25.16 -3.73
CA GLN A 250 9.46 24.50 -4.47
C GLN A 250 8.15 24.54 -3.69
N SER A 251 7.05 24.82 -4.39
CA SER A 251 5.70 24.74 -3.83
C SER A 251 5.12 23.37 -4.16
N VAL A 252 4.80 22.58 -3.13
CA VAL A 252 4.11 21.31 -3.28
C VAL A 252 2.68 21.45 -2.78
N GLY A 253 1.71 21.26 -3.66
CA GLY A 253 0.28 21.27 -3.32
C GLY A 253 -0.25 19.86 -3.17
N VAL A 254 -0.90 19.58 -2.04
CA VAL A 254 -1.62 18.34 -1.77
C VAL A 254 -3.10 18.66 -1.63
N THR A 255 -3.94 18.07 -2.46
CA THR A 255 -5.40 18.24 -2.44
C THR A 255 -6.11 16.91 -2.56
N SER A 256 -7.39 16.83 -2.21
CA SER A 256 -8.22 15.70 -2.61
C SER A 256 -8.31 15.62 -4.14
N ASP A 257 -8.30 14.41 -4.71
CA ASP A 257 -8.44 14.20 -6.15
C ASP A 257 -9.91 14.19 -6.57
N SER A 258 -10.56 15.36 -6.49
CA SER A 258 -11.99 15.48 -6.81
C SER A 258 -12.31 15.12 -8.26
N GLN A 259 -11.36 15.27 -9.19
CA GLN A 259 -11.58 14.93 -10.59
C GLN A 259 -11.74 13.42 -10.78
N LYS A 260 -10.87 12.63 -10.15
CA LYS A 260 -11.00 11.16 -10.18
C LYS A 260 -12.35 10.70 -9.66
N ILE A 261 -12.84 11.30 -8.57
CA ILE A 261 -14.15 10.99 -7.98
C ILE A 261 -15.30 11.36 -8.94
N VAL A 262 -15.24 12.55 -9.55
CA VAL A 262 -16.25 13.00 -10.53
C VAL A 262 -16.28 12.08 -11.74
N ASP A 263 -15.12 11.65 -12.24
CA ASP A 263 -15.00 10.72 -13.36
C ASP A 263 -15.60 9.35 -13.00
N THR A 264 -15.31 8.82 -11.81
CA THR A 264 -15.89 7.55 -11.33
C THR A 264 -17.41 7.62 -11.25
N VAL A 265 -17.97 8.69 -10.68
CA VAL A 265 -19.43 8.87 -10.57
C VAL A 265 -20.08 9.07 -11.94
N SER A 266 -19.43 9.80 -12.85
CA SER A 266 -19.91 9.97 -14.23
C SER A 266 -19.94 8.63 -14.98
N ASN A 267 -18.88 7.84 -14.86
CA ASN A 267 -18.82 6.50 -15.46
C ASN A 267 -19.91 5.59 -14.91
N PHE A 268 -20.21 5.65 -13.61
CA PHE A 268 -21.32 4.92 -13.02
C PHE A 268 -22.67 5.27 -13.67
N VAL A 269 -22.95 6.57 -13.89
CA VAL A 269 -24.17 7.02 -14.57
C VAL A 269 -24.25 6.48 -15.99
N ASP A 270 -23.14 6.51 -16.73
CA ASP A 270 -23.08 6.02 -18.11
C ASP A 270 -23.30 4.50 -18.19
N VAL A 271 -22.63 3.72 -17.33
CA VAL A 271 -22.78 2.26 -17.31
C VAL A 271 -24.18 1.86 -16.83
N TYR A 272 -24.77 2.57 -15.86
CA TYR A 272 -26.17 2.34 -15.47
C TYR A 272 -27.12 2.56 -16.65
N ASN A 273 -26.93 3.62 -17.44
CA ASN A 273 -27.76 3.92 -18.60
C ASN A 273 -27.60 2.88 -19.74
N GLN A 274 -26.41 2.28 -19.87
CA GLN A 274 -26.19 1.14 -20.77
C GLN A 274 -26.96 -0.10 -20.27
N LEU A 275 -26.90 -0.40 -18.98
CA LEU A 275 -27.65 -1.50 -18.38
C LEU A 275 -29.17 -1.30 -18.53
N ASP A 276 -29.69 -0.09 -18.29
CA ASP A 276 -31.11 0.22 -18.51
C ASP A 276 -31.54 -0.04 -19.96
N THR A 277 -30.69 0.34 -20.92
CA THR A 277 -30.91 0.09 -22.35
C THR A 277 -30.97 -1.41 -22.65
N ILE A 278 -30.01 -2.19 -22.16
CA ILE A 278 -30.01 -3.66 -22.29
C ILE A 278 -31.29 -4.26 -21.69
N LEU A 279 -31.65 -3.87 -20.47
CA LEU A 279 -32.87 -4.36 -19.83
C LEU A 279 -34.14 -3.93 -20.58
N ALA A 280 -34.14 -2.78 -21.28
CA ALA A 280 -35.24 -2.34 -22.14
C ALA A 280 -35.33 -3.18 -23.42
N ASP A 281 -34.20 -3.44 -24.07
CA ASP A 281 -34.10 -4.20 -25.31
C ASP A 281 -34.51 -5.67 -25.09
N LEU A 282 -34.01 -6.32 -24.04
CA LEU A 282 -34.41 -7.68 -23.65
C LEU A 282 -35.93 -7.80 -23.41
N GLY A 283 -36.56 -6.77 -22.87
CA GLY A 283 -37.99 -6.75 -22.53
C GLY A 283 -38.91 -6.22 -23.62
N SER A 284 -38.37 -5.83 -24.78
CA SER A 284 -39.09 -5.08 -25.81
C SER A 284 -40.12 -5.91 -26.57
N TYR A 285 -41.23 -5.28 -26.97
CA TYR A 285 -42.23 -5.85 -27.88
C TYR A 285 -42.13 -5.30 -29.31
N ARG A 286 -41.12 -4.45 -29.58
CA ARG A 286 -40.93 -3.83 -30.90
C ARG A 286 -40.45 -4.88 -31.90
N SER A 287 -40.85 -4.73 -33.17
CA SER A 287 -40.25 -5.52 -34.25
C SER A 287 -38.96 -4.86 -34.75
N LEU A 288 -37.93 -5.67 -34.99
CA LEU A 288 -36.66 -5.24 -35.58
C LEU A 288 -36.77 -5.05 -37.10
N SER A 289 -36.04 -4.08 -37.65
CA SER A 289 -35.84 -3.94 -39.10
C SER A 289 -34.97 -5.06 -39.66
N ALA A 290 -34.90 -5.18 -40.99
CA ALA A 290 -34.04 -6.18 -41.63
C ALA A 290 -32.56 -5.94 -41.32
N GLU A 291 -32.13 -4.67 -41.24
CA GLU A 291 -30.76 -4.32 -40.87
C GLU A 291 -30.45 -4.60 -39.40
N GLU A 292 -31.40 -4.37 -38.49
CA GLU A 292 -31.23 -4.64 -37.06
C GLU A 292 -31.14 -6.15 -36.78
N GLN A 293 -31.86 -6.98 -37.53
CA GLN A 293 -31.79 -8.45 -37.43
C GLN A 293 -30.43 -9.04 -37.82
N GLU A 294 -29.61 -8.29 -38.56
CA GLU A 294 -28.26 -8.71 -38.97
C GLU A 294 -27.16 -8.23 -38.00
N SER A 295 -27.49 -7.37 -37.02
CA SER A 295 -26.52 -6.86 -36.05
C SER A 295 -26.52 -7.71 -34.78
N ALA A 296 -25.32 -8.07 -34.32
CA ALA A 296 -25.11 -8.80 -33.06
C ALA A 296 -25.63 -8.03 -31.83
N ASP A 297 -25.77 -6.71 -31.91
CA ASP A 297 -26.32 -5.87 -30.83
C ASP A 297 -27.78 -6.22 -30.50
N PHE A 298 -28.50 -6.87 -31.43
CA PHE A 298 -29.91 -7.23 -31.28
C PHE A 298 -30.16 -8.73 -31.13
N ASP A 299 -29.12 -9.54 -30.94
CA ASP A 299 -29.23 -11.01 -30.86
C ASP A 299 -30.22 -11.51 -29.80
N TYR A 300 -30.41 -10.75 -28.71
CA TYR A 300 -31.31 -11.08 -27.60
C TYR A 300 -32.53 -10.14 -27.48
N PHE A 301 -32.80 -9.34 -28.50
CA PHE A 301 -33.83 -8.30 -28.43
C PHE A 301 -35.24 -8.89 -28.30
N GLY A 302 -35.95 -8.53 -27.23
CA GLY A 302 -37.32 -8.97 -26.96
C GLY A 302 -37.44 -10.41 -26.44
N ASP A 303 -36.32 -11.11 -26.20
CA ASP A 303 -36.29 -12.51 -25.77
C ASP A 303 -36.90 -12.72 -24.37
N LEU A 304 -36.90 -11.67 -23.53
CA LEU A 304 -37.52 -11.65 -22.21
C LEU A 304 -38.81 -10.81 -22.19
N SER A 305 -39.41 -10.56 -23.35
CA SER A 305 -40.67 -9.81 -23.46
C SER A 305 -41.77 -10.43 -22.59
N GLY A 306 -42.33 -9.62 -21.70
CA GLY A 306 -43.38 -10.07 -20.76
C GLY A 306 -42.87 -10.80 -19.52
N SER A 307 -41.56 -11.05 -19.38
CA SER A 307 -40.96 -11.64 -18.18
C SER A 307 -41.29 -10.80 -16.92
N SER A 308 -41.86 -11.43 -15.89
CA SER A 308 -42.04 -10.79 -14.58
C SER A 308 -40.72 -10.59 -13.87
N LEU A 309 -39.80 -11.56 -14.00
CA LEU A 309 -38.47 -11.50 -13.39
C LEU A 309 -37.69 -10.26 -13.86
N LEU A 310 -37.74 -9.93 -15.16
CA LEU A 310 -37.08 -8.74 -15.70
C LEU A 310 -37.69 -7.44 -15.15
N ARG A 311 -39.02 -7.39 -14.97
CA ARG A 311 -39.69 -6.24 -14.36
C ARG A 311 -39.37 -6.11 -12.88
N ASP A 312 -39.32 -7.22 -12.16
CA ASP A 312 -38.99 -7.27 -10.73
C ASP A 312 -37.51 -6.87 -10.51
N LEU A 313 -36.61 -7.29 -11.39
CA LEU A 313 -35.20 -6.85 -11.39
C LEU A 313 -35.11 -5.33 -11.59
N LYS A 314 -35.75 -4.78 -12.63
CA LYS A 314 -35.79 -3.32 -12.86
C LYS A 314 -36.31 -2.55 -11.65
N GLY A 315 -37.36 -3.07 -11.01
CA GLY A 315 -37.92 -2.51 -9.78
C GLY A 315 -36.90 -2.48 -8.64
N GLN A 316 -36.28 -3.63 -8.34
CA GLN A 316 -35.31 -3.75 -7.26
C GLN A 316 -34.07 -2.88 -7.45
N LEU A 317 -33.51 -2.82 -8.67
CA LEU A 317 -32.37 -1.95 -8.98
C LEU A 317 -32.73 -0.47 -8.79
N ARG A 318 -33.94 -0.06 -9.20
CA ARG A 318 -34.42 1.32 -9.02
C ARG A 318 -34.71 1.64 -7.55
N ASP A 319 -35.33 0.72 -6.83
CA ASP A 319 -35.67 0.89 -5.43
C ASP A 319 -34.40 1.04 -4.57
N ALA A 320 -33.35 0.27 -4.86
CA ALA A 320 -32.04 0.36 -4.20
C ALA A 320 -31.37 1.74 -4.34
N LEU A 321 -31.66 2.46 -5.43
CA LEU A 321 -31.14 3.78 -5.75
C LEU A 321 -32.07 4.94 -5.35
N SER A 322 -33.19 4.64 -4.71
CA SER A 322 -34.24 5.62 -4.40
C SER A 322 -34.31 5.95 -2.91
N GLY A 323 -34.92 7.09 -2.59
CA GLY A 323 -35.13 7.53 -1.22
C GLY A 323 -33.93 8.25 -0.61
N ALA A 324 -34.02 8.53 0.68
CA ALA A 324 -32.96 9.15 1.46
C ALA A 324 -32.27 8.10 2.35
N ILE A 325 -30.97 8.26 2.55
CA ILE A 325 -30.19 7.47 3.51
C ILE A 325 -30.45 8.06 4.92
N PRO A 326 -31.15 7.34 5.82
CA PRO A 326 -31.61 7.92 7.08
C PRO A 326 -30.48 8.37 8.03
N GLN A 327 -29.32 7.72 7.95
CA GLN A 327 -28.16 7.98 8.81
C GLN A 327 -27.36 9.21 8.36
N LEU A 328 -27.68 9.78 7.19
CA LEU A 328 -26.99 10.94 6.65
C LEU A 328 -27.85 12.20 6.76
N THR A 329 -27.17 13.30 7.12
CA THR A 329 -27.67 14.66 6.90
C THR A 329 -27.37 15.10 5.47
N ASP A 330 -28.15 16.06 4.93
CA ASP A 330 -27.99 16.58 3.57
C ASP A 330 -26.52 16.85 3.20
N PRO A 331 -25.96 16.25 2.12
CA PRO A 331 -26.61 15.39 1.13
C PRO A 331 -26.92 13.97 1.64
N ASN A 332 -28.16 13.51 1.44
CA ASN A 332 -28.59 12.14 1.78
C ASN A 332 -29.37 11.42 0.66
N THR A 333 -29.43 11.98 -0.53
CA THR A 333 -30.07 11.41 -1.73
C THR A 333 -29.14 11.50 -2.95
N LEU A 334 -29.40 10.70 -3.99
CA LEU A 334 -28.70 10.86 -5.28
C LEU A 334 -28.95 12.24 -5.91
N ALA A 335 -30.16 12.78 -5.76
CA ALA A 335 -30.51 14.11 -6.29
C ALA A 335 -29.70 15.24 -5.64
N SER A 336 -29.40 15.14 -4.33
CA SER A 336 -28.56 16.13 -3.63
C SER A 336 -27.10 16.14 -4.10
N VAL A 337 -26.65 15.10 -4.80
CA VAL A 337 -25.31 15.03 -5.42
C VAL A 337 -25.33 15.20 -6.95
N GLY A 338 -26.48 15.59 -7.51
CA GLY A 338 -26.63 15.87 -8.94
C GLY A 338 -27.05 14.69 -9.80
N ILE A 339 -27.42 13.54 -9.23
CA ILE A 339 -27.93 12.39 -9.99
C ILE A 339 -29.44 12.32 -9.88
N SER A 340 -30.13 12.35 -11.02
CA SER A 340 -31.60 12.27 -11.09
C SER A 340 -32.04 11.22 -12.09
N PHE A 341 -33.30 10.80 -12.01
CA PHE A 341 -33.91 9.87 -12.96
C PHE A 341 -34.95 10.60 -13.82
N ASP A 342 -34.95 10.32 -15.13
CA ASP A 342 -36.01 10.77 -16.02
C ASP A 342 -37.27 9.91 -15.90
N ARG A 343 -38.27 10.20 -16.74
CA ARG A 343 -39.56 9.48 -16.74
C ARG A 343 -39.44 8.03 -17.25
N ASP A 344 -38.41 7.75 -18.04
CA ASP A 344 -38.17 6.43 -18.63
C ASP A 344 -37.29 5.57 -17.71
N GLY A 345 -36.57 6.20 -16.78
CA GLY A 345 -35.73 5.55 -15.79
C GLY A 345 -34.24 5.74 -16.02
N LYS A 346 -33.84 6.53 -17.01
CA LYS A 346 -32.44 6.83 -17.28
C LYS A 346 -31.92 7.84 -16.27
N MET A 347 -30.67 7.68 -15.87
CA MET A 347 -29.96 8.64 -15.04
C MET A 347 -29.54 9.85 -15.85
N ALA A 348 -29.72 11.03 -15.26
CA ALA A 348 -29.18 12.30 -15.73
C ALA A 348 -28.27 12.89 -14.65
N LEU A 349 -27.10 13.38 -15.07
CA LEU A 349 -26.07 13.96 -14.21
C LEU A 349 -26.00 15.48 -14.37
N ASP A 350 -26.14 16.20 -13.26
CA ASP A 350 -25.73 17.59 -13.11
C ASP A 350 -24.28 17.64 -12.66
N SER A 351 -23.35 17.71 -13.63
CA SER A 351 -21.92 17.75 -13.35
C SER A 351 -21.50 18.98 -12.55
N ALA A 352 -22.24 20.10 -12.62
CA ALA A 352 -21.89 21.29 -11.85
C ALA A 352 -22.19 21.09 -10.36
N LEU A 353 -23.34 20.49 -10.03
CA LEU A 353 -23.67 20.12 -8.66
C LEU A 353 -22.71 19.06 -8.12
N LEU A 354 -22.43 18.00 -8.90
CA LEU A 354 -21.50 16.96 -8.49
C LEU A 354 -20.09 17.52 -8.18
N ASN A 355 -19.55 18.36 -9.06
CA ASN A 355 -18.26 19.03 -8.82
C ASN A 355 -18.29 19.87 -7.54
N SER A 356 -19.38 20.63 -7.31
CA SER A 356 -19.52 21.42 -6.09
C SER A 356 -19.51 20.56 -4.83
N VAL A 357 -20.19 19.41 -4.82
CA VAL A 357 -20.20 18.50 -3.67
C VAL A 357 -18.83 17.82 -3.50
N ALA A 358 -18.21 17.34 -4.59
CA ALA A 358 -16.90 16.70 -4.54
C ALA A 358 -15.79 17.62 -4.01
N THR A 359 -15.86 18.92 -4.26
CA THR A 359 -14.88 19.90 -3.73
C THR A 359 -15.17 20.30 -2.29
N ASN A 360 -16.44 20.48 -1.90
CA ASN A 360 -16.79 21.12 -0.62
C ASN A 360 -17.24 20.15 0.47
N ASN A 361 -17.69 18.94 0.12
CA ASN A 361 -18.27 18.00 1.06
C ASN A 361 -18.00 16.53 0.66
N LEU A 362 -16.72 16.22 0.46
CA LEU A 362 -16.27 14.93 -0.06
C LEU A 362 -16.60 13.76 0.86
N GLU A 363 -16.51 13.96 2.17
CA GLU A 363 -16.88 12.93 3.16
C GLU A 363 -18.35 12.52 3.00
N SER A 364 -19.27 13.49 2.87
CA SER A 364 -20.68 13.20 2.63
C SER A 364 -20.90 12.55 1.26
N LEU A 365 -20.14 12.95 0.23
CA LEU A 365 -20.21 12.31 -1.09
C LEU A 365 -19.78 10.84 -1.04
N SER A 366 -18.73 10.52 -0.27
CA SER A 366 -18.29 9.15 -0.03
C SER A 366 -19.41 8.32 0.58
N LEU A 367 -20.02 8.81 1.67
CA LEU A 367 -21.11 8.11 2.38
C LEU A 367 -22.39 7.96 1.55
N ILE A 368 -22.60 8.79 0.53
CA ILE A 368 -23.71 8.63 -0.43
C ILE A 368 -23.54 7.37 -1.27
N PHE A 369 -22.31 6.97 -1.61
CA PHE A 369 -22.06 5.84 -2.51
C PHE A 369 -21.52 4.60 -1.80
N ALA A 370 -20.54 4.78 -0.92
CA ALA A 370 -19.83 3.74 -0.21
C ALA A 370 -20.44 3.39 1.15
N LYS A 371 -20.07 2.23 1.70
CA LYS A 371 -20.27 1.95 3.12
C LYS A 371 -19.25 2.75 3.91
N GLY A 372 -19.67 3.38 4.98
CA GLY A 372 -18.76 4.13 5.81
C GLY A 372 -19.47 4.77 6.98
N GLY A 373 -18.69 5.36 7.87
CA GLY A 373 -19.26 6.14 8.96
C GLY A 373 -18.55 7.46 9.15
N SER A 374 -19.22 8.33 9.90
CA SER A 374 -18.62 9.54 10.44
C SER A 374 -18.73 9.51 11.97
N SER A 375 -17.89 10.28 12.63
CA SER A 375 -17.94 10.46 14.08
C SER A 375 -18.38 11.87 14.43
N THR A 376 -19.12 12.01 15.51
CA THR A 376 -19.40 13.31 16.13
C THR A 376 -18.24 13.84 16.97
N ASP A 377 -17.26 12.99 17.30
CA ASP A 377 -16.02 13.34 17.99
C ASP A 377 -14.85 13.41 17.01
N PRO A 378 -14.16 14.56 16.89
CA PRO A 378 -13.06 14.76 15.94
C PRO A 378 -11.80 13.92 16.25
N LEU A 379 -11.70 13.32 17.43
CA LEU A 379 -10.61 12.41 17.81
C LEU A 379 -10.97 10.93 17.60
N ILE A 380 -12.13 10.64 17.03
CA ILE A 380 -12.52 9.31 16.57
C ILE A 380 -12.62 9.34 15.05
N ASN A 381 -11.71 8.65 14.38
CA ASN A 381 -11.69 8.54 12.93
C ASN A 381 -12.31 7.19 12.53
N VAL A 382 -13.40 7.21 11.76
CA VAL A 382 -14.02 5.96 11.28
C VAL A 382 -13.30 5.52 10.02
N ILE A 383 -12.71 4.33 10.06
CA ILE A 383 -11.90 3.80 8.96
C ILE A 383 -12.80 3.09 7.95
N GLY A 384 -13.74 2.28 8.42
CA GLY A 384 -14.64 1.55 7.52
C GLY A 384 -15.56 0.55 8.23
N GLY A 385 -16.21 -0.28 7.44
CA GLY A 385 -17.03 -1.41 7.87
C GLY A 385 -17.21 -2.39 6.72
N ASN A 386 -17.66 -3.60 7.00
CA ASN A 386 -17.85 -4.65 5.99
C ASN A 386 -19.34 -4.98 5.79
N GLU A 387 -19.62 -6.11 5.14
CA GLU A 387 -20.98 -6.58 4.85
C GLU A 387 -21.83 -6.88 6.10
N GLU A 388 -21.18 -7.21 7.21
CA GLU A 388 -21.84 -7.48 8.48
C GLU A 388 -22.15 -6.20 9.27
N THR A 389 -21.55 -5.06 8.89
CA THR A 389 -21.79 -3.77 9.56
C THR A 389 -23.14 -3.19 9.14
N LEU A 390 -24.07 -3.11 10.10
CA LEU A 390 -25.39 -2.55 9.86
C LEU A 390 -25.34 -1.02 9.93
N ALA A 391 -26.20 -0.36 9.14
CA ALA A 391 -26.37 1.08 9.22
C ALA A 391 -27.06 1.48 10.55
N GLY A 392 -26.51 2.46 11.25
CA GLY A 392 -27.00 2.89 12.56
C GLY A 392 -26.15 3.97 13.20
N ASN A 393 -26.62 4.44 14.36
CA ASN A 393 -25.90 5.41 15.19
C ASN A 393 -25.46 4.68 16.47
N TYR A 394 -24.17 4.73 16.76
CA TYR A 394 -23.56 3.93 17.80
C TYR A 394 -22.79 4.81 18.79
N ALA A 395 -23.29 4.89 20.03
CA ALA A 395 -22.68 5.73 21.05
C ALA A 395 -21.39 5.10 21.58
N ILE A 396 -20.32 5.89 21.71
CA ILE A 396 -19.01 5.46 22.16
C ILE A 396 -18.72 6.03 23.56
N ASP A 397 -18.21 5.18 24.45
CA ASP A 397 -17.64 5.58 25.74
C ASP A 397 -16.25 4.94 25.86
N ILE A 398 -15.22 5.74 26.12
CA ILE A 398 -13.83 5.28 26.20
C ILE A 398 -13.39 5.25 27.66
N THR A 399 -13.01 4.08 28.16
CA THR A 399 -12.54 3.90 29.54
C THR A 399 -11.02 3.91 29.67
N GLN A 400 -10.30 3.63 28.58
CA GLN A 400 -8.84 3.69 28.49
C GLN A 400 -8.45 4.18 27.09
N VAL A 401 -7.54 5.14 26.99
CA VAL A 401 -6.93 5.55 25.71
C VAL A 401 -5.68 4.72 25.45
N ALA A 402 -5.25 4.61 24.19
CA ALA A 402 -4.02 3.91 23.91
C ALA A 402 -2.82 4.62 24.55
N GLU A 403 -1.91 3.84 25.14
CA GLU A 403 -0.67 4.31 25.74
C GLU A 403 0.53 3.68 25.02
N ARG A 404 1.64 4.42 24.99
CA ARG A 404 2.94 3.93 24.52
C ARG A 404 3.73 3.45 25.73
N ALA A 405 4.50 2.38 25.59
CA ALA A 405 5.45 1.97 26.62
C ALA A 405 6.54 3.04 26.79
N THR A 406 6.71 3.55 28.01
CA THR A 406 7.71 4.55 28.36
C THR A 406 8.48 4.12 29.59
N VAL A 407 9.78 3.86 29.41
CA VAL A 407 10.70 3.66 30.54
C VAL A 407 11.51 4.92 30.81
N SER A 408 11.77 5.22 32.08
CA SER A 408 12.60 6.36 32.48
C SER A 408 13.72 5.93 33.42
N GLY A 409 14.93 6.43 33.14
CA GLY A 409 16.07 6.31 34.05
C GLY A 409 15.94 7.19 35.30
N GLY A 410 16.96 7.13 36.15
CA GLY A 410 17.20 8.11 37.20
C GLY A 410 17.75 9.43 36.65
N ALA A 411 17.90 10.42 37.55
CA ALA A 411 18.54 11.69 37.21
C ALA A 411 19.99 11.48 36.75
N VAL A 412 20.39 12.18 35.69
CA VAL A 412 21.76 12.12 35.18
C VAL A 412 22.75 12.81 36.13
N ALA A 413 23.97 12.30 36.16
CA ALA A 413 25.10 12.86 36.89
C ALA A 413 26.11 13.45 35.91
N TYR A 414 26.39 14.75 36.06
CA TYR A 414 27.33 15.46 35.21
C TYR A 414 28.76 15.38 35.74
N ALA A 415 29.73 15.37 34.83
CA ALA A 415 31.14 15.56 35.14
C ALA A 415 31.37 16.94 35.77
N ALA A 416 32.22 16.98 36.79
CA ALA A 416 32.50 18.22 37.51
C ALA A 416 33.34 19.17 36.65
N ASN A 417 32.91 20.42 36.54
CA ASN A 417 33.61 21.51 35.84
C ASN A 417 33.87 21.28 34.34
N GLU A 418 33.07 20.43 33.70
CA GLU A 418 33.19 20.16 32.28
C GLU A 418 31.91 20.55 31.55
N PHE A 419 32.05 21.56 30.69
CA PHE A 419 30.97 22.11 29.92
C PHE A 419 31.39 22.20 28.46
N ARG A 420 30.44 21.98 27.55
CA ARG A 420 30.65 22.09 26.10
C ARG A 420 29.74 23.17 25.52
N ALA A 421 30.33 24.10 24.80
CA ALA A 421 29.61 24.97 23.88
C ALA A 421 29.86 24.44 22.45
N ASN A 422 28.82 24.09 21.72
CA ASN A 422 28.91 23.59 20.35
C ASN A 422 28.20 24.51 19.37
N GLY A 423 28.70 24.54 18.13
CA GLY A 423 27.99 25.15 17.03
C GLY A 423 26.79 24.30 16.60
N ASP A 424 25.97 24.88 15.73
CA ASP A 424 25.00 24.16 14.93
C ASP A 424 25.71 23.22 13.94
N ARG A 425 24.99 22.20 13.47
CA ARG A 425 25.50 21.30 12.43
C ARG A 425 25.83 22.10 11.16
N VAL A 426 27.06 21.96 10.69
CA VAL A 426 27.51 22.56 9.44
C VAL A 426 27.16 21.59 8.31
N PHE A 427 26.10 21.92 7.57
CA PHE A 427 25.61 21.07 6.48
C PHE A 427 26.54 21.07 5.27
N ASP A 428 27.24 22.19 4.99
CA ASP A 428 28.29 22.25 3.97
C ASP A 428 29.68 22.05 4.59
N PRO A 429 30.26 20.84 4.50
CA PRO A 429 31.56 20.55 5.09
C PRO A 429 32.72 21.33 4.44
N ASN A 430 32.55 21.91 3.24
CA ASN A 430 33.58 22.75 2.64
C ASN A 430 33.62 24.15 3.28
N ALA A 431 32.45 24.71 3.60
CA ALA A 431 32.36 25.97 4.33
C ALA A 431 33.10 25.86 5.69
N ALA A 432 33.00 24.69 6.35
CA ALA A 432 33.69 24.41 7.60
C ALA A 432 35.21 24.60 7.56
N LEU A 433 35.86 24.57 6.39
CA LEU A 433 37.30 24.74 6.22
C LEU A 433 37.77 26.22 6.21
N THR A 434 36.84 27.19 6.23
CA THR A 434 37.18 28.61 6.07
C THR A 434 36.75 29.43 7.28
N VAL A 435 37.69 30.17 7.88
CA VAL A 435 37.41 31.21 8.88
C VAL A 435 37.38 32.56 8.16
N ASP A 436 36.26 33.26 8.24
CA ASP A 436 36.04 34.51 7.51
C ASP A 436 36.87 35.68 8.07
N ALA A 437 37.13 36.67 7.22
CA ALA A 437 37.84 37.88 7.63
C ALA A 437 37.01 38.67 8.66
N GLY A 438 37.59 38.90 9.84
CA GLY A 438 36.89 39.57 10.95
C GLY A 438 36.08 38.62 11.84
N ALA A 439 36.22 37.30 11.65
CA ALA A 439 35.64 36.32 12.54
C ALA A 439 36.13 36.51 13.98
N GLY A 440 35.23 36.45 14.95
CA GLY A 440 35.56 36.66 16.35
C GLY A 440 34.41 36.34 17.29
N LEU A 441 34.75 36.22 18.57
CA LEU A 441 33.82 35.89 19.64
C LEU A 441 34.26 36.51 20.96
N GLN A 442 33.36 36.53 21.94
CA GLN A 442 33.70 36.74 23.34
C GLN A 442 33.53 35.43 24.11
N VAL A 443 34.52 35.10 24.93
CA VAL A 443 34.53 33.90 25.79
C VAL A 443 34.46 34.31 27.25
N SER A 444 33.57 33.68 28.02
CA SER A 444 33.56 33.73 29.48
C SER A 444 33.74 32.33 30.04
N ILE A 445 34.58 32.21 31.07
CA ILE A 445 34.83 30.96 31.80
C ILE A 445 34.45 31.15 33.25
N ASN A 446 33.62 30.25 33.78
CA ASN A 446 33.18 30.23 35.17
C ASN A 446 32.59 31.56 35.65
N GLY A 447 31.85 32.26 34.77
CA GLY A 447 31.23 33.56 35.04
C GLY A 447 32.21 34.73 35.14
N ALA A 448 33.46 34.58 34.68
CA ALA A 448 34.42 35.67 34.59
C ALA A 448 34.02 36.72 33.53
N ALA A 449 34.72 37.86 33.52
CA ALA A 449 34.49 38.89 32.52
C ALA A 449 34.75 38.36 31.10
N ASN A 450 33.88 38.74 30.16
CA ASN A 450 34.01 38.36 28.76
C ASN A 450 35.35 38.82 28.16
N VAL A 451 36.07 37.89 27.54
CA VAL A 451 37.34 38.12 26.84
C VAL A 451 37.10 38.09 25.34
N ALA A 452 37.43 39.17 24.63
CA ALA A 452 37.32 39.22 23.17
C ALA A 452 38.44 38.43 22.49
N VAL A 453 38.07 37.60 21.52
CA VAL A 453 38.94 36.77 20.70
C VAL A 453 38.69 37.13 19.24
N ASN A 454 39.75 37.49 18.52
CA ASN A 454 39.71 37.58 17.06
C ASN A 454 40.31 36.30 16.49
N LEU A 455 39.59 35.65 15.59
CA LEU A 455 40.06 34.43 14.95
C LEU A 455 40.92 34.77 13.74
N THR A 456 41.93 33.95 13.51
CA THR A 456 42.81 34.03 12.36
C THR A 456 42.02 33.61 11.13
N ALA A 457 41.79 34.55 10.20
CA ALA A 457 41.08 34.28 8.97
C ALA A 457 41.94 33.46 7.98
N GLY A 458 41.30 32.57 7.23
CA GLY A 458 41.99 31.75 6.23
C GLY A 458 41.18 30.53 5.80
N THR A 459 41.67 29.86 4.76
CA THR A 459 41.20 28.53 4.36
C THR A 459 42.22 27.49 4.77
N TYR A 460 41.77 26.46 5.47
CA TYR A 460 42.59 25.43 6.08
C TYR A 460 42.50 24.12 5.29
N ALA A 461 43.50 23.26 5.44
CA ALA A 461 43.54 21.99 4.72
C ALA A 461 42.56 20.97 5.30
N THR A 462 42.41 20.95 6.63
CA THR A 462 41.50 20.08 7.35
C THR A 462 40.64 20.85 8.35
N LYS A 463 39.54 20.25 8.79
CA LYS A 463 38.63 20.85 9.79
C LYS A 463 39.29 20.85 11.18
N GLU A 464 40.18 19.89 11.41
CA GLU A 464 41.05 19.80 12.57
C GLU A 464 42.08 20.93 12.61
N ASP A 465 42.58 21.40 11.45
CA ASP A 465 43.46 22.57 11.38
C ASP A 465 42.71 23.85 11.77
N VAL A 466 41.46 24.00 11.34
CA VAL A 466 40.59 25.11 11.77
C VAL A 466 40.40 25.08 13.29
N ALA A 467 40.02 23.91 13.84
CA ALA A 467 39.84 23.74 15.28
C ALA A 467 41.13 24.07 16.05
N THR A 468 42.28 23.59 15.57
CA THR A 468 43.60 23.86 16.17
C THR A 468 43.94 25.35 16.17
N GLN A 469 43.66 26.04 15.06
CA GLN A 469 43.90 27.48 14.99
C GLN A 469 42.95 28.26 15.90
N MET A 470 41.65 27.95 15.90
CA MET A 470 40.67 28.55 16.81
C MET A 470 41.08 28.35 18.28
N GLN A 471 41.51 27.14 18.64
CA GLN A 471 42.02 26.83 19.96
C GLN A 471 43.22 27.70 20.33
N THR A 472 44.15 27.91 19.40
CA THR A 472 45.33 28.74 19.59
C THR A 472 44.95 30.20 19.83
N ASP A 473 44.04 30.74 19.01
CA ASP A 473 43.58 32.12 19.11
C ASP A 473 42.85 32.38 20.44
N ILE A 474 41.96 31.47 20.83
CA ILE A 474 41.21 31.55 22.10
C ILE A 474 42.16 31.46 23.30
N ASN A 475 43.04 30.46 23.34
CA ASN A 475 43.95 30.26 24.47
C ASN A 475 45.01 31.35 24.58
N THR A 476 45.35 32.02 23.48
CA THR A 476 46.25 33.20 23.51
C THR A 476 45.56 34.41 24.15
N ALA A 477 44.24 34.55 23.97
CA ALA A 477 43.46 35.62 24.56
C ALA A 477 43.13 35.38 26.04
N LEU A 478 42.95 34.12 26.45
CA LEU A 478 42.64 33.74 27.83
C LEU A 478 43.88 33.75 28.74
N ALA A 479 43.79 34.41 29.89
CA ALA A 479 44.87 34.45 30.88
C ALA A 479 44.68 33.38 31.96
N GLY A 480 45.24 32.19 31.74
CA GLY A 480 45.35 31.14 32.77
C GLY A 480 44.24 30.08 32.77
N SER A 481 43.26 30.19 31.88
CA SER A 481 42.30 29.12 31.58
C SER A 481 42.55 28.55 30.19
N THR A 482 42.18 27.29 29.99
CA THR A 482 42.32 26.63 28.68
C THR A 482 40.97 26.19 28.12
N VAL A 483 40.83 26.36 26.82
CA VAL A 483 39.74 25.84 26.01
C VAL A 483 40.35 24.83 25.03
N SER A 484 39.67 23.71 24.85
CA SER A 484 39.94 22.79 23.75
C SER A 484 38.88 22.99 22.68
N VAL A 485 39.30 23.03 21.42
CA VAL A 485 38.40 23.11 20.26
C VAL A 485 38.60 21.87 19.40
N VAL A 486 37.50 21.19 19.06
CA VAL A 486 37.50 19.98 18.24
C VAL A 486 36.42 20.11 17.17
N TYR A 487 36.65 19.55 15.99
CA TYR A 487 35.58 19.31 15.02
C TYR A 487 35.03 17.91 15.23
N ASP A 488 33.77 17.79 15.67
CA ASP A 488 33.08 16.51 15.76
C ASP A 488 32.57 16.13 14.36
N SER A 489 33.26 15.19 13.72
CA SER A 489 32.91 14.69 12.39
C SER A 489 31.60 13.89 12.37
N SER A 490 31.20 13.29 13.50
CA SER A 490 29.94 12.54 13.60
C SER A 490 28.73 13.46 13.62
N GLN A 491 28.87 14.65 14.18
CA GLN A 491 27.82 15.67 14.26
C GLN A 491 28.03 16.83 13.29
N ALA A 492 29.14 16.80 12.54
CA ALA A 492 29.59 17.82 11.59
C ALA A 492 29.57 19.24 12.17
N ARG A 493 30.18 19.46 13.34
CA ARG A 493 30.19 20.76 14.03
C ARG A 493 31.45 20.99 14.84
N TYR A 494 31.74 22.26 15.14
CA TYR A 494 32.82 22.61 16.06
C TYR A 494 32.34 22.65 17.51
N GLU A 495 33.16 22.12 18.41
CA GLU A 495 32.88 21.99 19.82
C GLU A 495 34.00 22.59 20.65
N LEU A 496 33.64 23.40 21.64
CA LEU A 496 34.55 24.03 22.57
C LEU A 496 34.29 23.48 23.97
N THR A 497 35.34 23.06 24.66
CA THR A 497 35.27 22.53 26.02
C THR A 497 36.31 23.19 26.91
N THR A 498 36.02 23.25 28.21
CA THR A 498 36.99 23.65 29.23
C THR A 498 36.85 22.77 30.46
N ALA A 499 37.95 22.58 31.19
CA ALA A 499 37.96 21.92 32.50
C ALA A 499 37.87 22.93 33.67
N ASP A 500 37.82 24.23 33.37
CA ASP A 500 37.91 25.31 34.35
C ASP A 500 36.53 25.83 34.81
N GLY A 501 35.42 25.16 34.44
CA GLY A 501 34.05 25.52 34.83
C GLY A 501 33.12 25.74 33.64
N THR A 502 32.10 26.59 33.82
CA THR A 502 31.13 26.91 32.75
C THR A 502 31.83 27.65 31.60
N LEU A 503 31.43 27.38 30.35
CA LEU A 503 31.97 28.04 29.17
C LEU A 503 30.85 28.73 28.42
N ASP A 504 30.90 30.05 28.29
CA ASP A 504 29.90 30.81 27.53
C ASP A 504 30.56 31.55 26.37
N LEU A 505 29.96 31.45 25.19
CA LEU A 505 30.36 32.19 23.99
C LEU A 505 29.29 33.24 23.70
N SER A 506 29.71 34.47 23.39
CA SER A 506 28.80 35.58 23.06
C SER A 506 29.43 36.50 22.03
N SER A 507 28.64 37.45 21.50
CA SER A 507 29.11 38.44 20.53
C SER A 507 29.85 37.82 19.33
N LEU A 508 29.37 36.67 18.85
CA LEU A 508 29.96 35.97 17.73
C LEU A 508 29.72 36.76 16.44
N VAL A 509 30.76 36.89 15.62
CA VAL A 509 30.73 37.60 14.33
C VAL A 509 31.55 36.79 13.34
N GLY A 510 31.02 36.54 12.14
CA GLY A 510 31.74 35.89 11.03
C GLY A 510 32.12 34.43 11.30
N MET A 511 31.35 33.72 12.13
CA MET A 511 31.62 32.33 12.52
C MET A 511 30.58 31.33 11.99
N GLU A 512 29.74 31.75 11.02
CA GLU A 512 28.69 30.90 10.46
C GLU A 512 29.24 29.63 9.81
N ASN A 513 30.41 29.73 9.17
CA ASN A 513 31.14 28.59 8.61
C ASN A 513 31.53 27.55 9.66
N GLN A 514 31.68 27.97 10.92
CA GLN A 514 31.98 27.08 12.05
C GLN A 514 30.70 26.61 12.77
N GLY A 515 29.52 26.93 12.23
CA GLY A 515 28.23 26.59 12.82
C GLY A 515 27.79 27.55 13.93
N PHE A 516 28.42 28.71 14.08
CA PHE A 516 28.05 29.67 15.11
C PHE A 516 27.33 30.88 14.51
N SER A 517 26.09 31.09 14.94
CA SER A 517 25.24 32.20 14.48
C SER A 517 25.73 33.55 15.01
N ASN A 518 25.75 34.56 14.14
CA ASN A 518 26.14 35.92 14.53
C ASN A 518 25.24 36.51 15.61
N ASN A 519 25.85 37.18 16.59
CA ASN A 519 25.21 37.77 17.76
C ASN A 519 24.41 36.79 18.64
N ALA A 520 24.52 35.47 18.40
CA ALA A 520 23.96 34.47 19.30
C ALA A 520 24.81 34.37 20.58
N THR A 521 24.25 33.72 21.59
CA THR A 521 24.98 33.32 22.80
C THR A 521 24.87 31.82 22.93
N TYR A 522 26.00 31.15 23.10
CA TYR A 522 26.09 29.71 23.30
C TYR A 522 26.56 29.46 24.72
N THR A 523 25.64 29.03 25.58
CA THR A 523 25.94 28.62 26.95
C THR A 523 26.45 27.19 26.95
N GLY A 524 27.49 26.94 27.73
CA GLY A 524 28.09 25.62 27.84
C GLY A 524 27.13 24.65 28.54
N ASN A 525 26.87 23.51 27.91
CA ASN A 525 26.05 22.45 28.48
C ASN A 525 26.92 21.53 29.34
N PRO A 526 26.45 21.10 30.52
CA PRO A 526 27.18 20.16 31.35
C PRO A 526 27.28 18.80 30.66
N LEU A 527 28.40 18.12 30.84
CA LEU A 527 28.69 16.85 30.17
C LEU A 527 28.47 15.64 31.07
N ILE A 528 27.96 14.56 30.49
CA ILE A 528 27.86 13.22 31.06
C ILE A 528 29.08 12.43 30.58
N ASP A 529 29.86 11.88 31.50
CA ASP A 529 31.07 11.11 31.17
C ASP A 529 30.77 9.59 31.18
N LEU A 530 30.89 8.97 30.00
CA LEU A 530 30.90 7.53 29.79
C LEU A 530 32.37 7.08 29.67
N ALA A 531 33.01 6.82 30.82
CA ALA A 531 34.45 6.53 30.88
C ALA A 531 34.90 5.30 30.07
N THR A 532 33.99 4.36 29.82
CA THR A 532 34.17 3.20 28.94
C THR A 532 32.97 3.07 28.02
N ALA A 533 33.10 2.29 26.93
CA ALA A 533 31.95 1.98 26.09
C ALA A 533 30.81 1.42 26.95
N ALA A 534 29.62 2.00 26.80
CA ALA A 534 28.45 1.67 27.60
C ALA A 534 27.57 0.71 26.79
N THR A 535 27.06 -0.33 27.43
CA THR A 535 26.25 -1.36 26.76
C THR A 535 24.95 -1.59 27.51
N LEU A 536 23.88 -1.87 26.78
CA LEU A 536 22.63 -2.37 27.33
C LEU A 536 21.99 -3.37 26.37
N ASP A 537 21.20 -4.29 26.89
CA ASP A 537 20.36 -5.17 26.07
C ASP A 537 18.99 -4.51 25.89
N VAL A 538 18.54 -4.51 24.64
CA VAL A 538 17.35 -3.79 24.17
C VAL A 538 16.39 -4.79 23.53
N SER A 539 15.13 -4.74 23.93
CA SER A 539 14.00 -5.41 23.30
C SER A 539 12.86 -4.40 23.17
N ILE A 540 12.46 -4.07 21.95
CA ILE A 540 11.42 -3.08 21.65
C ILE A 540 10.31 -3.77 20.84
N ASP A 541 9.07 -3.63 21.26
CA ASP A 541 7.86 -4.06 20.52
C ASP A 541 7.93 -5.51 19.99
N GLY A 542 8.47 -6.42 20.81
CA GLY A 542 8.62 -7.84 20.45
C GLY A 542 9.87 -8.18 19.63
N SER A 543 10.79 -7.23 19.41
CA SER A 543 12.11 -7.52 18.82
C SER A 543 12.87 -8.54 19.66
N THR A 544 13.77 -9.30 19.02
CA THR A 544 14.69 -10.15 19.80
C THR A 544 15.64 -9.26 20.58
N ALA A 545 15.92 -9.63 21.84
CA ALA A 545 16.85 -8.87 22.68
C ALA A 545 18.24 -8.82 22.04
N VAL A 546 18.79 -7.61 21.89
CA VAL A 546 20.09 -7.35 21.25
C VAL A 546 20.86 -6.29 22.04
N THR A 547 22.19 -6.44 22.11
CA THR A 547 23.06 -5.48 22.81
C THR A 547 23.29 -4.23 21.97
N ALA A 548 22.85 -3.08 22.48
CA ALA A 548 23.25 -1.76 22.01
C ALA A 548 24.58 -1.34 22.66
N THR A 549 25.46 -0.71 21.89
CA THR A 549 26.73 -0.16 22.39
C THR A 549 26.83 1.33 22.07
N ILE A 550 27.11 2.13 23.09
CA ILE A 550 27.44 3.55 22.99
C ILE A 550 28.94 3.68 23.25
N GLY A 551 29.64 4.46 22.41
CA GLY A 551 31.07 4.69 22.57
C GLY A 551 31.43 5.32 23.92
N ALA A 552 32.67 5.10 24.37
CA ALA A 552 33.20 5.88 25.49
C ALA A 552 33.33 7.35 25.08
N GLY A 553 33.00 8.27 25.96
CA GLY A 553 33.07 9.69 25.64
C GLY A 553 32.28 10.57 26.60
N LYS A 554 32.32 11.86 26.31
CA LYS A 554 31.58 12.88 27.05
C LYS A 554 30.47 13.42 26.16
N TYR A 555 29.27 13.46 26.69
CA TYR A 555 28.08 13.80 25.92
C TYR A 555 27.28 14.87 26.66
N THR A 556 26.72 15.84 25.94
CA THR A 556 25.59 16.60 26.52
C THR A 556 24.38 15.65 26.68
N LEU A 557 23.41 16.04 27.51
CA LEU A 557 22.23 15.20 27.73
C LEU A 557 21.46 14.94 26.41
N ASP A 558 21.33 15.96 25.57
CA ASP A 558 20.65 15.84 24.27
C ASP A 558 21.47 15.01 23.27
N GLU A 559 22.79 15.12 23.27
CA GLU A 559 23.66 14.24 22.47
C GLU A 559 23.51 12.78 22.87
N LEU A 560 23.54 12.49 24.18
CA LEU A 560 23.40 11.13 24.67
C LEU A 560 22.01 10.57 24.34
N SER A 561 20.97 11.38 24.46
CA SER A 561 19.59 11.03 24.07
C SER A 561 19.51 10.66 22.59
N ASN A 562 20.02 11.53 21.71
CA ASN A 562 20.03 11.29 20.27
C ASN A 562 20.90 10.08 19.89
N ASN A 563 22.06 9.92 20.52
CA ASN A 563 22.93 8.76 20.29
C ASN A 563 22.23 7.47 20.69
N LEU A 564 21.61 7.44 21.88
CA LEU A 564 20.86 6.30 22.38
C LEU A 564 19.67 5.96 21.45
N GLN A 565 18.88 6.96 21.03
CA GLN A 565 17.77 6.79 20.10
C GLN A 565 18.24 6.18 18.77
N ASN A 566 19.26 6.78 18.16
CA ASN A 566 19.78 6.34 16.86
C ASN A 566 20.43 4.96 16.95
N THR A 567 21.14 4.67 18.04
CA THR A 567 21.73 3.35 18.26
C THR A 567 20.63 2.31 18.40
N ILE A 568 19.59 2.53 19.22
CA ILE A 568 18.48 1.59 19.39
C ILE A 568 17.74 1.36 18.07
N ASN A 569 17.33 2.44 17.38
CA ASN A 569 16.57 2.34 16.13
C ASN A 569 17.41 1.79 14.97
N GLY A 570 18.74 1.91 15.05
CA GLY A 570 19.68 1.38 14.07
C GLY A 570 20.01 -0.11 14.24
N LEU A 571 19.58 -0.77 15.32
CA LEU A 571 19.77 -2.21 15.49
C LEU A 571 18.94 -2.98 14.48
N THR A 572 19.55 -3.94 13.78
CA THR A 572 18.89 -4.74 12.73
C THR A 572 17.64 -5.44 13.27
N GLU A 573 17.68 -5.97 14.49
CA GLU A 573 16.58 -6.67 15.16
C GLU A 573 15.40 -5.73 15.44
N VAL A 574 15.65 -4.48 15.81
CA VAL A 574 14.62 -3.46 16.05
C VAL A 574 14.06 -2.98 14.71
N ALA A 575 14.93 -2.54 13.80
CA ALA A 575 14.54 -2.01 12.49
C ALA A 575 13.78 -3.03 11.63
N SER A 576 14.20 -4.30 11.61
CA SER A 576 13.52 -5.36 10.85
C SER A 576 12.14 -5.73 11.39
N SER A 577 11.89 -5.50 12.68
CA SER A 577 10.57 -5.65 13.28
C SER A 577 9.65 -4.45 13.01
N GLY A 578 10.17 -3.38 12.37
CA GLY A 578 9.48 -2.12 12.16
C GLY A 578 9.22 -1.34 13.45
N ALA A 579 9.95 -1.65 14.51
CA ALA A 579 9.86 -0.98 15.80
C ALA A 579 10.80 0.24 15.84
N GLY A 580 10.54 1.14 16.76
CA GLY A 580 11.34 2.35 16.96
C GLY A 580 11.06 2.95 18.31
N VAL A 581 11.98 3.79 18.79
CA VAL A 581 11.81 4.57 20.00
C VAL A 581 12.13 6.03 19.76
N SER A 582 11.55 6.87 20.61
CA SER A 582 11.98 8.23 20.86
C SER A 582 12.60 8.36 22.25
N VAL A 583 13.61 9.20 22.41
CA VAL A 583 14.25 9.46 23.71
C VAL A 583 14.08 10.92 24.10
N SER A 584 13.47 11.15 25.27
CA SER A 584 13.21 12.47 25.85
C SER A 584 14.15 12.74 27.02
N THR A 585 14.55 14.00 27.17
CA THR A 585 15.45 14.49 28.23
C THR A 585 14.71 15.29 29.31
N ALA A 586 13.37 15.29 29.27
CA ALA A 586 12.53 16.09 30.15
C ALA A 586 12.79 15.77 31.64
N GLY A 587 13.06 16.81 32.45
CA GLY A 587 13.33 16.65 33.87
C GLY A 587 14.74 16.14 34.22
N GLY A 588 15.67 16.11 33.24
CA GLY A 588 17.05 15.67 33.48
C GLY A 588 17.21 14.15 33.60
N VAL A 589 16.27 13.40 33.03
CA VAL A 589 16.31 11.94 32.92
C VAL A 589 16.25 11.53 31.45
N LEU A 590 16.76 10.36 31.11
CA LEU A 590 16.53 9.74 29.80
C LEU A 590 15.26 8.90 29.87
N ALA A 591 14.23 9.30 29.12
CA ALA A 591 12.98 8.58 28.97
C ALA A 591 12.85 8.01 27.56
N ILE A 592 12.81 6.68 27.43
CA ILE A 592 12.72 5.97 26.16
C ILE A 592 11.26 5.55 25.96
N THR A 593 10.66 5.94 24.84
CA THR A 593 9.25 5.66 24.52
C THR A 593 9.15 4.95 23.17
N SER A 594 8.53 3.77 23.11
CA SER A 594 8.26 3.03 21.87
C SER A 594 7.37 3.85 20.93
N ASP A 595 7.60 3.85 19.62
CA ASP A 595 6.82 4.58 18.61
C ASP A 595 5.44 4.00 18.32
N ARG A 596 5.15 2.81 18.86
CA ARG A 596 3.84 2.17 18.76
C ARG A 596 2.96 2.51 19.96
N TYR A 597 1.66 2.47 19.73
CA TYR A 597 0.64 2.53 20.78
C TYR A 597 0.08 1.13 21.02
N GLY A 598 -0.37 0.87 22.25
CA GLY A 598 -1.07 -0.37 22.55
C GLY A 598 -0.21 -1.45 23.21
N PHE A 599 -0.78 -2.64 23.32
CA PHE A 599 -0.15 -3.79 23.96
C PHE A 599 1.09 -4.33 23.21
N ALA A 600 1.20 -4.08 21.90
CA ALA A 600 2.43 -4.37 21.17
C ALA A 600 3.55 -3.35 21.42
N SER A 601 3.24 -2.21 22.05
CA SER A 601 4.25 -1.30 22.54
C SER A 601 4.92 -1.92 23.77
N ASP A 602 6.20 -2.24 23.68
CA ASP A 602 7.01 -2.75 24.78
C ASP A 602 8.38 -2.08 24.73
N VAL A 603 8.87 -1.63 25.88
CA VAL A 603 10.25 -1.19 26.00
C VAL A 603 10.88 -1.94 27.17
N THR A 604 11.77 -2.87 26.85
CA THR A 604 12.54 -3.61 27.85
C THR A 604 14.03 -3.36 27.66
N LEU A 605 14.65 -2.73 28.66
CA LEU A 605 16.06 -2.41 28.72
C LEU A 605 16.71 -3.13 29.91
N SER A 606 17.81 -3.83 29.68
CA SER A 606 18.47 -4.64 30.72
C SER A 606 19.99 -4.69 30.55
N ASN A 607 20.68 -5.34 31.48
CA ASN A 607 22.13 -5.61 31.40
C ASN A 607 23.00 -4.36 31.18
N PHE A 608 22.63 -3.25 31.81
CA PHE A 608 23.37 -1.99 31.74
C PHE A 608 24.81 -2.12 32.25
N SER A 609 25.76 -1.65 31.43
CA SER A 609 27.17 -1.45 31.78
C SER A 609 27.61 -0.07 31.29
N GLY A 610 28.40 0.66 32.10
CA GLY A 610 28.91 1.98 31.72
C GLY A 610 27.92 3.15 31.78
N PHE A 611 26.62 2.92 32.02
CA PHE A 611 25.58 3.96 32.07
C PHE A 611 25.33 4.63 33.43
N GLY A 612 26.23 4.45 34.41
CA GLY A 612 26.05 4.96 35.78
C GLY A 612 25.73 6.46 35.85
N ASN A 613 26.49 7.28 35.12
CA ASN A 613 26.28 8.74 35.06
C ASN A 613 25.07 9.14 34.21
N ALA A 614 24.59 8.27 33.32
CA ALA A 614 23.41 8.49 32.51
C ALA A 614 22.09 8.14 33.24
N GLY A 615 22.16 7.68 34.49
CA GLY A 615 20.99 7.34 35.29
C GLY A 615 20.33 6.00 34.93
N LEU A 616 20.92 5.19 34.04
CA LEU A 616 20.39 3.89 33.64
C LEU A 616 21.18 2.77 34.34
N THR A 617 20.69 2.35 35.51
CA THR A 617 21.44 1.42 36.41
C THR A 617 20.67 0.19 36.84
N ALA A 618 19.42 0.03 36.42
CA ALA A 618 18.55 -1.09 36.77
C ALA A 618 17.72 -1.48 35.56
N ASN A 619 17.25 -2.73 35.50
CA ASN A 619 16.37 -3.17 34.43
C ASN A 619 15.10 -2.31 34.42
N LEU A 620 14.73 -1.85 33.24
CA LEU A 620 13.54 -1.05 32.99
C LEU A 620 12.66 -1.81 32.02
N THR A 621 11.37 -1.92 32.33
CA THR A 621 10.39 -2.55 31.45
C THR A 621 9.07 -1.80 31.61
N ASP A 622 8.41 -1.55 30.50
CA ASP A 622 7.06 -1.02 30.45
C ASP A 622 6.35 -1.55 29.22
N THR A 623 5.02 -1.63 29.28
CA THR A 623 4.15 -2.11 28.21
C THR A 623 3.01 -1.13 28.00
N GLY A 624 2.73 -0.78 26.75
CA GLY A 624 1.61 0.08 26.41
C GLY A 624 0.26 -0.59 26.66
N LEU A 625 -0.79 0.22 26.64
CA LEU A 625 -2.17 -0.20 26.83
C LEU A 625 -2.99 0.12 25.58
N ASN A 626 -3.90 -0.77 25.20
CA ASN A 626 -4.83 -0.54 24.11
C ASN A 626 -5.95 0.42 24.53
N VAL A 627 -6.62 1.01 23.54
CA VAL A 627 -7.94 1.61 23.76
C VAL A 627 -8.89 0.57 24.33
N ASP A 628 -9.65 0.97 25.34
CA ASP A 628 -10.78 0.20 25.87
C ASP A 628 -11.96 1.12 26.13
N GLY A 629 -13.15 0.53 26.17
CA GLY A 629 -14.40 1.24 26.28
C GLY A 629 -15.59 0.39 25.87
N THR A 630 -16.68 1.05 25.52
CA THR A 630 -17.88 0.39 25.00
C THR A 630 -18.45 1.14 23.80
N ILE A 631 -19.01 0.37 22.87
CA ILE A 631 -19.89 0.87 21.81
C ILE A 631 -21.31 0.37 22.11
N THR A 632 -22.28 1.29 22.10
CA THR A 632 -23.67 0.99 22.41
C THR A 632 -24.52 1.02 21.15
N THR A 633 -25.20 -0.09 20.89
CA THR A 633 -26.10 -0.33 19.78
C THR A 633 -27.54 -0.51 20.29
N ALA A 634 -28.49 -0.79 19.39
CA ALA A 634 -29.87 -1.09 19.79
C ALA A 634 -29.98 -2.42 20.58
N SER A 635 -29.09 -3.38 20.30
CA SER A 635 -29.04 -4.69 20.97
C SER A 635 -28.32 -4.65 22.33
N GLY A 636 -27.56 -3.60 22.64
CA GLY A 636 -26.89 -3.38 23.93
C GLY A 636 -25.50 -2.78 23.77
N SER A 637 -24.61 -2.98 24.74
CA SER A 637 -23.23 -2.47 24.69
C SER A 637 -22.22 -3.59 24.48
N LEU A 638 -21.26 -3.36 23.59
CA LEU A 638 -20.13 -4.24 23.31
C LEU A 638 -18.84 -3.59 23.84
N SER A 639 -18.00 -4.37 24.53
CA SER A 639 -16.69 -3.91 25.03
C SER A 639 -15.68 -3.86 23.89
N LEU A 640 -14.90 -2.78 23.82
CA LEU A 640 -13.99 -2.50 22.71
C LEU A 640 -12.58 -3.08 22.89
N GLY A 641 -12.09 -3.22 24.12
CA GLY A 641 -10.69 -3.58 24.38
C GLY A 641 -10.25 -4.93 23.79
N ALA A 642 -11.17 -5.89 23.65
CA ALA A 642 -10.89 -7.18 23.01
C ALA A 642 -10.73 -7.09 21.48
N TYR A 643 -11.13 -5.96 20.89
CA TYR A 643 -11.11 -5.69 19.45
C TYR A 643 -10.06 -4.64 19.07
N ALA A 644 -9.27 -4.15 20.03
CA ALA A 644 -8.15 -3.28 19.71
C ALA A 644 -7.12 -4.03 18.86
N ASP A 645 -6.62 -3.35 17.83
CA ASP A 645 -5.67 -3.89 16.89
C ASP A 645 -4.36 -4.25 17.61
N SER A 646 -3.72 -5.34 17.16
CA SER A 646 -2.52 -5.85 17.80
C SER A 646 -1.28 -5.04 17.45
N GLU A 647 -1.25 -4.29 16.35
CA GLU A 647 -0.10 -3.51 15.90
C GLU A 647 -0.22 -2.03 16.31
N ASP A 648 -1.44 -1.48 16.33
CA ASP A 648 -1.73 -0.13 16.79
C ASP A 648 -2.94 -0.11 17.73
N GLY A 649 -2.70 -0.06 19.03
CA GLY A 649 -3.75 -0.09 20.05
C GLY A 649 -4.73 1.08 20.04
N ARG A 650 -4.53 2.10 19.17
CA ARG A 650 -5.52 3.16 18.91
C ARG A 650 -6.64 2.69 17.98
N LYS A 651 -6.38 1.71 17.12
CA LYS A 651 -7.33 1.17 16.16
C LYS A 651 -8.16 0.08 16.81
N ILE A 652 -9.45 0.09 16.52
CA ILE A 652 -10.41 -0.92 16.93
C ILE A 652 -10.97 -1.58 15.68
N LYS A 653 -10.90 -2.90 15.61
CA LYS A 653 -11.48 -3.71 14.54
C LYS A 653 -12.42 -4.76 15.12
N ILE A 654 -13.73 -4.46 15.05
CA ILE A 654 -14.74 -5.34 15.61
C ILE A 654 -14.87 -6.60 14.76
N SER A 655 -14.81 -7.77 15.39
CA SER A 655 -14.90 -9.07 14.69
C SER A 655 -16.23 -9.26 13.98
N ASP A 656 -16.20 -9.92 12.82
CA ASP A 656 -17.37 -10.37 12.05
C ASP A 656 -18.30 -11.30 12.85
N PHE A 657 -17.78 -11.92 13.93
CA PHE A 657 -18.53 -12.82 14.80
C PHE A 657 -18.95 -12.18 16.13
N ALA A 658 -18.73 -10.86 16.30
CA ALA A 658 -19.09 -10.16 17.54
C ALA A 658 -20.59 -10.34 17.87
N ALA A 659 -20.92 -10.51 19.14
CA ALA A 659 -22.29 -10.74 19.58
C ALA A 659 -22.56 -10.01 20.89
N ILE A 660 -23.79 -9.51 21.03
CA ILE A 660 -24.28 -8.89 22.26
C ILE A 660 -25.35 -9.82 22.82
N GLY A 661 -24.99 -10.55 23.89
CA GLY A 661 -25.85 -11.61 24.41
C GLY A 661 -25.93 -12.79 23.44
N ALA A 662 -27.15 -13.09 22.95
CA ALA A 662 -27.39 -14.18 21.99
C ALA A 662 -27.51 -13.69 20.54
N GLU A 663 -27.56 -12.37 20.33
CA GLU A 663 -27.79 -11.76 19.02
C GLU A 663 -26.47 -11.27 18.40
N PRO A 664 -26.31 -11.36 17.06
CA PRO A 664 -25.28 -10.65 16.32
C PRO A 664 -25.20 -9.17 16.69
N ALA A 665 -23.98 -8.67 16.95
CA ALA A 665 -23.78 -7.23 17.14
C ALA A 665 -23.96 -6.50 15.80
N GLU A 666 -24.64 -5.35 15.81
CA GLU A 666 -24.87 -4.53 14.61
C GLU A 666 -23.59 -3.89 14.05
N VAL A 667 -22.52 -3.86 14.86
CA VAL A 667 -21.24 -3.20 14.58
C VAL A 667 -20.14 -4.18 14.15
N ARG A 668 -20.50 -5.40 13.74
CA ARG A 668 -19.56 -6.39 13.20
C ARG A 668 -18.78 -5.82 12.03
N GLY A 669 -17.47 -6.03 12.01
CA GLY A 669 -16.59 -5.54 10.95
C GLY A 669 -16.33 -4.03 10.96
N LEU A 670 -16.94 -3.27 11.88
CA LEU A 670 -16.69 -1.83 12.01
C LEU A 670 -15.24 -1.59 12.47
N GLU A 671 -14.56 -0.69 11.77
CA GLU A 671 -13.18 -0.30 12.05
C GLU A 671 -13.09 1.22 12.27
N PHE A 672 -12.43 1.63 13.35
CA PHE A 672 -12.21 3.04 13.69
C PHE A 672 -10.98 3.21 14.57
N GLU A 673 -10.45 4.43 14.63
CA GLU A 673 -9.28 4.81 15.40
C GLU A 673 -9.63 5.88 16.43
N VAL A 674 -9.10 5.74 17.66
CA VAL A 674 -9.21 6.74 18.72
C VAL A 674 -7.85 7.42 18.91
N LEU A 675 -7.75 8.67 18.45
CA LEU A 675 -6.50 9.45 18.40
C LEU A 675 -6.05 9.96 19.78
N GLY A 676 -6.92 9.89 20.80
CA GLY A 676 -6.63 10.30 22.18
C GLY A 676 -7.81 11.01 22.85
N GLY A 677 -7.51 11.88 23.83
CA GLY A 677 -8.48 12.68 24.56
C GLY A 677 -8.76 12.17 25.98
N VAL A 678 -9.80 12.71 26.61
CA VAL A 678 -10.26 12.25 27.94
C VAL A 678 -11.09 10.98 27.83
N THR A 679 -11.13 10.20 28.91
CA THR A 679 -12.04 9.06 29.07
C THR A 679 -13.46 9.52 29.39
N GLY A 680 -14.45 8.65 29.14
CA GLY A 680 -15.89 8.88 29.27
C GLY A 680 -16.62 8.87 27.92
N ALA A 681 -17.84 9.41 27.87
CA ALA A 681 -18.66 9.47 26.67
C ALA A 681 -18.03 10.34 25.57
N ARG A 682 -17.90 9.79 24.35
CA ARG A 682 -17.24 10.38 23.18
C ARG A 682 -18.17 10.55 21.98
N GLY A 683 -19.47 10.70 22.21
CA GLY A 683 -20.46 10.90 21.15
C GLY A 683 -20.81 9.63 20.38
N ASP A 684 -21.32 9.79 19.16
CA ASP A 684 -21.80 8.73 18.27
C ASP A 684 -20.92 8.55 17.03
N ILE A 685 -20.75 7.30 16.61
CA ILE A 685 -20.39 6.89 15.24
C ILE A 685 -21.68 6.68 14.44
N ASN A 686 -21.84 7.42 13.35
CA ASN A 686 -22.95 7.28 12.42
C ASN A 686 -22.49 6.43 11.22
N PHE A 687 -22.87 5.17 11.17
CA PHE A 687 -22.54 4.27 10.06
C PHE A 687 -23.70 4.21 9.05
N SER A 688 -23.38 4.31 7.78
CA SER A 688 -24.35 4.33 6.69
C SER A 688 -23.94 3.38 5.56
N GLN A 689 -24.93 2.90 4.82
CA GLN A 689 -24.73 2.15 3.59
C GLN A 689 -25.16 3.03 2.42
N GLY A 690 -24.19 3.42 1.59
CA GLY A 690 -24.40 4.20 0.39
C GLY A 690 -25.16 3.45 -0.72
N PHE A 691 -25.57 4.19 -1.75
CA PHE A 691 -26.37 3.69 -2.86
C PHE A 691 -25.62 2.67 -3.74
N ALA A 692 -24.30 2.82 -3.94
CA ALA A 692 -23.53 1.86 -4.72
C ALA A 692 -23.44 0.53 -3.98
N SER A 693 -23.18 0.56 -2.67
CA SER A 693 -23.16 -0.62 -1.80
C SER A 693 -24.53 -1.33 -1.73
N ARG A 694 -25.63 -0.59 -1.60
CA ARG A 694 -26.98 -1.18 -1.63
C ARG A 694 -27.31 -1.84 -2.96
N LEU A 695 -26.84 -1.24 -4.06
CA LEU A 695 -27.06 -1.78 -5.39
C LEU A 695 -26.24 -3.03 -5.63
N GLU A 696 -24.98 -3.03 -5.19
CA GLU A 696 -24.09 -4.20 -5.18
C GLU A 696 -24.72 -5.37 -4.41
N GLU A 697 -25.16 -5.16 -3.16
CA GLU A 697 -25.86 -6.18 -2.37
C GLU A 697 -27.14 -6.69 -3.06
N THR A 698 -27.86 -5.80 -3.74
CA THR A 698 -29.06 -6.17 -4.49
C THR A 698 -28.71 -7.06 -5.68
N ILE A 699 -27.61 -6.78 -6.39
CA ILE A 699 -27.13 -7.57 -7.51
C ILE A 699 -26.66 -8.95 -7.03
N GLN A 700 -25.81 -8.99 -5.99
CA GLN A 700 -25.30 -10.24 -5.41
C GLN A 700 -26.46 -11.15 -4.98
N ARG A 701 -27.45 -10.60 -4.28
CA ARG A 701 -28.66 -11.35 -3.86
C ARG A 701 -29.49 -11.90 -5.02
N LEU A 702 -29.45 -11.27 -6.19
CA LEU A 702 -30.24 -11.70 -7.35
C LEU A 702 -29.50 -12.74 -8.22
N PHE A 703 -28.17 -12.62 -8.34
CA PHE A 703 -27.35 -13.37 -9.30
C PHE A 703 -26.35 -14.35 -8.67
N GLU A 704 -25.89 -14.12 -7.45
CA GLU A 704 -24.79 -14.88 -6.84
C GLU A 704 -25.25 -15.79 -5.70
N ASP A 705 -26.16 -15.29 -4.85
CA ASP A 705 -26.72 -16.06 -3.74
C ASP A 705 -27.38 -17.36 -4.21
N ASP A 706 -27.24 -18.44 -3.44
CA ASP A 706 -27.91 -19.72 -3.71
C ASP A 706 -29.45 -19.60 -3.71
N ASN A 707 -29.99 -18.57 -3.06
CA ASN A 707 -31.41 -18.23 -3.06
C ASN A 707 -31.78 -17.13 -4.09
N GLY A 708 -30.85 -16.72 -4.93
CA GLY A 708 -31.05 -15.65 -5.91
C GLY A 708 -32.06 -16.04 -6.98
N LEU A 709 -33.06 -15.18 -7.21
CA LEU A 709 -34.18 -15.48 -8.11
C LEU A 709 -33.74 -15.65 -9.56
N VAL A 710 -32.71 -14.90 -10.00
CA VAL A 710 -32.20 -14.99 -11.38
C VAL A 710 -31.28 -16.19 -11.54
N LYS A 711 -30.34 -16.41 -10.61
CA LYS A 711 -29.47 -17.60 -10.58
C LYS A 711 -30.29 -18.90 -10.65
N ASN A 712 -31.26 -19.05 -9.75
CA ASN A 712 -32.14 -20.22 -9.73
C ASN A 712 -32.94 -20.41 -11.03
N ARG A 713 -33.30 -19.31 -11.71
CA ARG A 713 -33.98 -19.39 -13.01
C ARG A 713 -33.04 -19.87 -14.10
N ILE A 714 -31.81 -19.36 -14.15
CA ILE A 714 -30.77 -19.78 -15.09
C ILE A 714 -30.47 -21.27 -14.89
N GLU A 715 -30.23 -21.72 -13.67
CA GLU A 715 -30.00 -23.13 -13.35
C GLU A 715 -31.18 -24.02 -13.75
N SER A 716 -32.41 -23.62 -13.42
CA SER A 716 -33.62 -24.37 -13.79
C SER A 716 -33.84 -24.46 -15.31
N LEU A 717 -33.48 -23.42 -16.07
CA LEU A 717 -33.57 -23.43 -17.54
C LEU A 717 -32.45 -24.27 -18.15
N SER A 718 -31.23 -24.20 -17.60
CA SER A 718 -30.10 -25.03 -18.00
C SER A 718 -30.43 -26.51 -17.84
N GLU A 719 -30.96 -26.93 -16.68
CA GLU A 719 -31.40 -28.31 -16.45
C GLU A 719 -32.49 -28.76 -17.42
N LYS A 720 -33.47 -27.88 -17.72
CA LYS A 720 -34.53 -28.18 -18.70
C LYS A 720 -33.99 -28.31 -20.11
N SER A 721 -33.02 -27.49 -20.49
CA SER A 721 -32.36 -27.56 -21.78
C SER A 721 -31.69 -28.94 -21.94
N THR A 722 -30.90 -29.37 -20.95
CA THR A 722 -30.29 -30.70 -20.93
C THR A 722 -31.32 -31.84 -20.97
N ASP A 723 -32.42 -31.75 -20.21
CA ASP A 723 -33.50 -32.76 -20.27
C ASP A 723 -34.19 -32.81 -21.64
N TYR A 724 -34.33 -31.68 -22.33
CA TYR A 724 -34.89 -31.63 -23.69
C TYR A 724 -33.93 -32.20 -24.73
N GLU A 725 -32.62 -31.92 -24.62
CA GLU A 725 -31.59 -32.54 -25.45
C GLU A 725 -31.58 -34.06 -25.29
N GLU A 726 -31.61 -34.58 -24.05
CA GLU A 726 -31.71 -36.02 -23.81
C GLU A 726 -32.98 -36.64 -24.39
N LYS A 727 -34.11 -35.92 -24.33
CA LYS A 727 -35.38 -36.39 -24.91
C LYS A 727 -35.33 -36.41 -26.44
N ARG A 728 -34.64 -35.44 -27.05
CA ARG A 728 -34.37 -35.41 -28.50
C ARG A 728 -33.51 -36.61 -28.90
N ASP A 729 -32.43 -36.90 -28.17
CA ASP A 729 -31.56 -38.05 -28.44
C ASP A 729 -32.32 -39.38 -28.32
N LYS A 730 -33.18 -39.52 -27.30
CA LYS A 730 -34.06 -40.69 -27.14
C LYS A 730 -35.08 -40.80 -28.29
N LEU A 731 -35.57 -39.68 -28.80
CA LEU A 731 -36.50 -39.65 -29.94
C LEU A 731 -35.78 -40.02 -31.25
N ASP A 732 -34.52 -39.63 -31.40
CA ASP A 732 -33.69 -39.94 -32.57
C ASP A 732 -33.33 -41.41 -32.61
N LEU A 733 -32.96 -41.98 -31.46
CA LEU A 733 -32.78 -43.42 -31.33
C LEU A 733 -34.08 -44.20 -31.66
N ARG A 734 -35.25 -43.64 -31.32
CA ARG A 734 -36.54 -44.24 -31.67
C ARG A 734 -36.79 -44.15 -33.18
N TYR A 735 -36.48 -43.02 -33.81
CA TYR A 735 -36.54 -42.87 -35.25
C TYR A 735 -35.66 -43.92 -35.95
N ASP A 736 -34.41 -44.10 -35.52
CA ASP A 736 -33.49 -45.08 -36.12
C ASP A 736 -34.02 -46.52 -36.00
N LYS A 737 -34.58 -46.88 -34.84
CA LYS A 737 -35.21 -48.19 -34.63
C LYS A 737 -36.43 -48.40 -35.52
N LEU A 738 -37.26 -47.37 -35.69
CA LEU A 738 -38.42 -47.43 -36.58
C LEU A 738 -38.00 -47.52 -38.05
N LEU A 739 -36.98 -46.76 -38.45
CA LEU A 739 -36.40 -46.80 -39.79
C LEU A 739 -35.89 -48.19 -40.13
N LEU A 740 -35.08 -48.79 -39.24
CA LEU A 740 -34.56 -50.15 -39.44
C LEU A 740 -35.69 -51.19 -39.52
N LYS A 741 -36.68 -51.08 -38.62
CA LYS A 741 -37.86 -51.97 -38.64
C LYS A 741 -38.61 -51.86 -39.98
N TYR A 742 -38.91 -50.64 -40.44
CA TYR A 742 -39.61 -50.44 -41.69
C TYR A 742 -38.77 -50.88 -42.90
N GLN A 743 -37.45 -50.67 -42.89
CA GLN A 743 -36.55 -51.19 -43.93
C GLN A 743 -36.57 -52.72 -44.00
N LEU A 744 -36.59 -53.41 -42.86
CA LEU A 744 -36.73 -54.87 -42.79
C LEU A 744 -38.10 -55.34 -43.31
N ASP A 745 -39.19 -54.70 -42.85
CA ASP A 745 -40.55 -55.04 -43.25
C ASP A 745 -40.76 -54.81 -44.77
N PHE A 746 -40.30 -53.68 -45.31
CA PHE A 746 -40.38 -53.37 -46.75
C PHE A 746 -39.41 -54.20 -47.60
N GLY A 747 -38.24 -54.57 -47.08
CA GLY A 747 -37.31 -55.47 -47.75
C GLY A 747 -37.85 -56.90 -47.85
N ALA A 748 -38.53 -57.38 -46.80
CA ALA A 748 -39.24 -58.67 -46.83
C ALA A 748 -40.40 -58.64 -47.84
N LEU A 749 -41.17 -57.55 -47.87
CA LEU A 749 -42.23 -57.32 -48.87
C LEU A 749 -41.68 -57.30 -50.30
N GLN A 750 -40.53 -56.64 -50.54
CA GLN A 750 -39.89 -56.61 -51.86
C GLN A 750 -39.39 -57.99 -52.30
N THR A 751 -38.89 -58.80 -51.36
CA THR A 751 -38.49 -60.20 -51.60
C THR A 751 -39.70 -61.06 -51.95
N LEU A 752 -40.81 -60.89 -51.23
CA LEU A 752 -42.09 -61.55 -51.50
C LEU A 752 -42.68 -61.12 -52.85
N LEU A 753 -42.60 -59.83 -53.19
CA LEU A 753 -43.06 -59.33 -54.47
C LEU A 753 -42.21 -59.89 -55.61
N SER A 754 -40.89 -59.95 -55.43
CA SER A 754 -39.96 -60.53 -56.42
C SER A 754 -40.11 -62.04 -56.57
N SER A 755 -40.46 -62.78 -55.51
CA SER A 755 -40.79 -64.20 -55.62
C SER A 755 -42.12 -64.40 -56.32
N THR A 756 -43.14 -63.59 -56.00
CA THR A 756 -44.45 -63.61 -56.66
C THR A 756 -44.33 -63.23 -58.13
N GLN A 757 -43.50 -62.25 -58.49
CA GLN A 757 -43.21 -61.86 -59.86
C GLN A 757 -42.48 -62.99 -60.60
N ARG A 758 -41.45 -63.62 -60.00
CA ARG A 758 -40.81 -64.80 -60.58
C ARG A 758 -41.77 -65.96 -60.78
N THR A 759 -42.68 -66.19 -59.83
CA THR A 759 -43.75 -67.19 -59.98
C THR A 759 -44.70 -66.80 -61.11
N SER A 760 -45.06 -65.51 -61.23
CA SER A 760 -45.90 -64.99 -62.32
C SER A 760 -45.21 -65.13 -63.68
N ASP A 761 -43.94 -64.78 -63.80
CA ASP A 761 -43.13 -64.91 -65.01
C ASP A 761 -42.93 -66.39 -65.37
N PHE A 762 -42.69 -67.26 -64.39
CA PHE A 762 -42.62 -68.71 -64.57
C PHE A 762 -43.95 -69.28 -65.08
N LEU A 763 -45.07 -68.88 -64.48
CA LEU A 763 -46.42 -69.26 -64.93
C LEU A 763 -46.65 -68.75 -66.36
N THR A 764 -46.31 -67.48 -66.64
CA THR A 764 -46.46 -66.85 -67.96
C THR A 764 -45.60 -67.54 -69.02
N ALA A 765 -44.36 -67.92 -68.70
CA ALA A 765 -43.48 -68.68 -69.57
C ALA A 765 -43.97 -70.12 -69.79
N THR A 766 -44.51 -70.77 -68.75
CA THR A 766 -45.12 -72.11 -68.84
C THR A 766 -46.37 -72.09 -69.74
N PHE A 767 -47.23 -71.08 -69.58
CA PHE A 767 -48.41 -70.90 -70.43
C PHE A 767 -48.05 -70.45 -71.85
N SER A 768 -46.98 -69.67 -72.05
CA SER A 768 -46.51 -69.26 -73.38
C SER A 768 -45.81 -70.39 -74.15
N ASN A 769 -45.02 -71.25 -73.47
CA ASN A 769 -44.42 -72.44 -74.09
C ASN A 769 -45.46 -73.50 -74.44
N ASN A 770 -46.54 -73.63 -73.67
CA ASN A 770 -47.65 -74.52 -74.02
C ASN A 770 -48.46 -74.04 -75.24
N ASN A 771 -48.36 -72.76 -75.64
CA ASN A 771 -48.95 -72.26 -76.88
C ASN A 771 -48.08 -72.46 -78.14
N ASN A 772 -46.79 -72.80 -77.99
CA ASN A 772 -45.86 -73.02 -79.12
C ASN A 772 -45.66 -74.50 -79.49
N ASN A 773 -46.40 -75.42 -78.85
CA ASN A 773 -46.35 -76.86 -79.12
C ASN A 773 -47.69 -77.42 -79.66
N ASN A 774 -48.45 -76.59 -80.39
CA ASN A 774 -49.65 -77.00 -81.11
C ASN A 774 -49.56 -76.61 -82.59
#